data_AF-A0A916K2P6-F1
#
_entry.id   AF-A0A916K2P6-F1
#
_cell.length_a   1.000
_cell.length_b   1.000
_cell.length_c   1.000
_cell.angle_alpha   90.00
_cell.angle_beta   90.00
_cell.angle_gamma   90.00
#
_symmetry.space_group_name_H-M   'P 1'
#
loop_
_entity.id
_entity.type
_entity.pdbx_description
1 polymer ?
#
loop_
_entity_poly.entity_id
_entity_poly.type
_entity_poly.pdbx_seq_one_letter_code
_entity_poly.pdbx_strand_id
1 'polypeptide(L)'
;MKKSLSAILSLAMAFSMFSSVALAAEGDNTATEAENADAAKTSANFSDLKDLDAATKAKFDAMISAGVFDGVKEGTFGLKEKMNRAQFAKVAALIFGLKVDSSLKTSSFTDVKADDPANGYALPYIEAVKAAGITDGYAPGQFNPAGEVTKEQLATFLIRGLNKDKEAQATPGVADKTVSDWAKGYVALAIQLKLLSSGTDGTFGGSSAATRDLLVTSAYEAQIQYKNLNKPAKASVTEAKPTGVYTVQVKLDREVDTKKATLSLKKGTADVATTVKWADDKQSATLTLTDVKINAGEYSVTLGGLDAKDVDKTVAKFTAEDEVLKNIDFLSANDTVAKASKVILKLAAKNQYGEKASFSAGGYDVYTSGAQDAKITKNDDGTLLLSMRTDVEGLSPGATVIPVTVVNNDQHVTVSKSFKLGVAPILTKLELGDVQYSNEEAKAINAKGDNATIELNLYDQYGGNIAYDSNMKDIFGDPNTDWEKSVNVIWNDYIGSTSSGASIIGKTVEDNGNNIPRLKLSLNENVDKSGEYTFTVTTQAATATSKLKIQSSKIATKVELGDFNDVIANGDNDVYIPIIAYDAQGNQLSIDDLTSDSNRDRIQISVSGAGNKDEGWEGKITNSGAHKGSVHIKKVSAPSKSSVAITAVIASPNATSTATKTYTVSDTRYPDRIKEVAVPAKEYAPSATMNASSSFKFQVYDQYGKAMNYNLPVSKDGKNVTYSVYVGFTSDSSDAFTVTLDDDTKEGTALVSKSDSKEFTNADEWNLDSFKTINDGLRVVAAKGAAANAAAKLRFEIKKSENGGTPQVMTSVEKSLKVIAANSDLNYSVESLGNMFYARDSGLSNTGPSGNITGVTPAVTLNNAINSAVYSPYRKEVKLVVTNGAGDQVAVTRDTVRNVTSSDQISAFAGKNPYDNKWYVLGYKTGSATISVSYVNAKGDPKVVTTPVTIKNERVKIVDLAAGKNKVKVTGRTAAYKIADKYDSEVSNGLMDLKITDQYGVVIDGVDVSDFNFLHGVVFTADNEAVTIDGNNIYVPASLKGSSFNLTATAPSGLSVSTEVVVD
;
A
#
# COMPACT_ATOMS: atom_id res chain seq x y z
N MET A 1 -20.62 80.35 17.06
CA MET A 1 -22.03 80.48 16.59
C MET A 1 -22.17 79.58 15.37
N LYS A 2 -22.61 78.33 15.54
CA LYS A 2 -23.98 77.78 15.47
C LYS A 2 -24.40 77.31 14.05
N LYS A 3 -24.67 75.99 13.97
CA LYS A 3 -25.35 75.13 12.96
C LYS A 3 -24.43 74.52 11.86
N SER A 4 -23.98 73.25 11.87
CA SER A 4 -24.63 71.90 11.85
C SER A 4 -25.35 71.58 10.53
N LEU A 5 -25.37 70.39 9.90
CA LEU A 5 -24.61 69.13 9.83
C LEU A 5 -25.39 68.28 8.78
N SER A 6 -24.71 67.49 7.91
CA SER A 6 -25.21 66.25 7.22
C SER A 6 -26.45 66.29 6.28
N ALA A 7 -26.68 65.37 5.34
CA ALA A 7 -25.89 64.40 4.57
C ALA A 7 -26.80 63.77 3.46
N ILE A 8 -26.13 63.30 2.40
CA ILE A 8 -26.51 62.50 1.22
C ILE A 8 -27.27 61.18 1.53
N LEU A 9 -28.24 60.78 0.67
CA LEU A 9 -28.53 59.43 0.08
C LEU A 9 -29.94 59.48 -0.58
N SER A 10 -30.34 58.82 -1.67
CA SER A 10 -29.83 57.73 -2.51
C SER A 10 -30.60 57.75 -3.85
N LEU A 11 -29.95 57.25 -4.90
CA LEU A 11 -30.42 57.13 -6.29
C LEU A 11 -30.92 55.70 -6.57
N ALA A 12 -31.77 55.57 -7.61
CA ALA A 12 -32.00 54.39 -8.45
C ALA A 12 -32.87 53.21 -7.92
N MET A 13 -34.04 53.04 -8.55
CA MET A 13 -34.80 51.78 -8.56
C MET A 13 -35.44 51.62 -9.96
N ALA A 14 -34.64 51.12 -10.92
CA ALA A 14 -35.10 50.63 -12.20
C ALA A 14 -34.14 49.50 -12.62
N PHE A 15 -34.72 48.41 -13.14
CA PHE A 15 -34.12 47.11 -13.50
C PHE A 15 -33.98 46.07 -12.38
N SER A 16 -35.04 45.27 -12.21
CA SER A 16 -34.91 43.81 -12.09
C SER A 16 -36.18 43.13 -12.66
N MET A 17 -36.14 42.78 -13.95
CA MET A 17 -37.05 41.80 -14.53
C MET A 17 -36.23 40.79 -15.34
N PHE A 18 -36.53 39.51 -15.09
CA PHE A 18 -36.10 38.28 -15.78
C PHE A 18 -34.76 37.62 -15.43
N SER A 19 -34.85 36.56 -14.61
CA SER A 19 -34.44 35.15 -14.90
C SER A 19 -34.64 34.34 -13.60
N SER A 20 -35.13 33.10 -13.54
CA SER A 20 -35.61 32.13 -14.52
C SER A 20 -36.56 31.15 -13.80
N VAL A 21 -37.84 31.13 -14.19
CA VAL A 21 -38.71 29.96 -14.03
C VAL A 21 -38.69 29.26 -15.39
N ALA A 22 -38.07 28.08 -15.44
CA ALA A 22 -38.12 27.24 -16.63
C ALA A 22 -39.53 26.65 -16.77
N LEU A 23 -40.34 27.22 -17.67
CA LEU A 23 -41.46 26.53 -18.29
C LEU A 23 -41.06 26.20 -19.72
N ALA A 24 -41.20 24.92 -20.09
CA ALA A 24 -40.98 24.45 -21.45
C ALA A 24 -41.90 25.18 -22.45
N ALA A 25 -41.29 25.78 -23.47
CA ALA A 25 -41.94 26.10 -24.73
C ALA A 25 -40.90 25.95 -25.84
N GLU A 26 -41.24 25.15 -26.85
CA GLU A 26 -40.43 24.88 -28.04
C GLU A 26 -40.25 26.14 -28.91
N GLY A 27 -39.05 26.27 -29.49
CA GLY A 27 -38.79 26.99 -30.75
C GLY A 27 -38.65 28.51 -30.68
N ASP A 28 -37.41 29.01 -30.69
CA ASP A 28 -36.80 29.71 -31.84
C ASP A 28 -35.51 30.43 -31.41
N ASN A 29 -34.48 30.38 -32.27
CA ASN A 29 -33.13 30.85 -32.06
C ASN A 29 -32.98 32.34 -32.40
N THR A 30 -32.66 33.19 -31.42
CA THR A 30 -31.81 34.37 -31.66
C THR A 30 -31.05 34.77 -30.40
N ALA A 31 -29.72 34.84 -30.51
CA ALA A 31 -28.78 35.20 -29.47
C ALA A 31 -28.61 36.72 -29.35
N THR A 32 -28.62 37.25 -28.12
CA THR A 32 -28.00 38.53 -27.74
C THR A 32 -27.54 38.50 -26.29
N GLU A 33 -26.22 38.67 -26.13
CA GLU A 33 -25.44 39.36 -25.10
C GLU A 33 -25.73 39.16 -23.60
N ALA A 34 -24.71 38.65 -22.90
CA ALA A 34 -24.66 38.42 -21.46
C ALA A 34 -24.20 39.68 -20.70
N GLU A 35 -25.06 40.20 -19.81
CA GLU A 35 -24.71 41.17 -18.77
C GLU A 35 -24.48 40.48 -17.40
N ASN A 36 -23.58 41.06 -16.62
CA ASN A 36 -23.04 40.59 -15.34
C ASN A 36 -24.09 40.11 -14.33
N ALA A 37 -23.96 38.86 -13.87
CA ALA A 37 -24.75 38.30 -12.79
C ALA A 37 -24.19 38.74 -11.42
N ASP A 38 -24.93 39.56 -10.69
CA ASP A 38 -24.66 39.91 -9.30
C ASP A 38 -24.88 38.68 -8.39
N ALA A 39 -24.08 38.53 -7.34
CA ALA A 39 -24.12 37.32 -6.49
C ALA A 39 -25.49 37.17 -5.79
N ALA A 40 -26.04 35.94 -5.76
CA ALA A 40 -27.32 35.65 -5.12
C ALA A 40 -27.30 35.99 -3.62
N LYS A 41 -28.28 36.78 -3.17
CA LYS A 41 -28.40 37.20 -1.76
C LYS A 41 -28.82 36.03 -0.86
N THR A 42 -28.35 36.07 0.40
CA THR A 42 -28.71 35.12 1.47
C THR A 42 -29.08 35.89 2.75
N SER A 43 -29.45 35.20 3.83
CA SER A 43 -29.69 35.80 5.14
C SER A 43 -28.50 36.60 5.68
N ALA A 44 -27.27 36.28 5.27
CA ALA A 44 -26.07 37.02 5.68
C ALA A 44 -26.07 38.48 5.20
N ASN A 45 -26.83 38.80 4.14
CA ASN A 45 -26.95 40.15 3.62
C ASN A 45 -27.93 41.02 4.42
N PHE A 46 -28.61 40.47 5.44
CA PHE A 46 -29.62 41.17 6.22
C PHE A 46 -29.25 41.18 7.70
N SER A 47 -29.07 42.39 8.25
CA SER A 47 -28.60 42.60 9.62
C SER A 47 -29.56 42.05 10.69
N ASP A 48 -30.85 42.00 10.40
CA ASP A 48 -31.91 41.50 11.27
C ASP A 48 -32.11 39.98 11.19
N LEU A 49 -31.37 39.27 10.34
CA LEU A 49 -31.40 37.80 10.25
C LEU A 49 -30.17 37.13 10.91
N LYS A 50 -29.19 37.91 11.39
CA LYS A 50 -27.92 37.39 11.92
C LYS A 50 -28.07 36.48 13.14
N ASP A 51 -29.10 36.73 13.97
CA ASP A 51 -29.31 36.08 15.26
C ASP A 51 -30.30 34.89 15.19
N LEU A 52 -30.72 34.49 13.98
CA LEU A 52 -31.59 33.32 13.80
C LEU A 52 -30.81 32.02 14.06
N ASP A 53 -31.49 31.02 14.62
CA ASP A 53 -30.93 29.68 14.76
C ASP A 53 -30.64 29.06 13.38
N ALA A 54 -29.73 28.10 13.32
CA ALA A 54 -29.27 27.51 12.07
C ALA A 54 -30.40 26.89 11.23
N ALA A 55 -31.41 26.28 11.86
CA ALA A 55 -32.51 25.64 11.14
C ALA A 55 -33.45 26.68 10.53
N THR A 56 -33.78 27.73 11.28
CA THR A 56 -34.59 28.85 10.74
C THR A 56 -33.83 29.60 9.66
N LYS A 57 -32.54 29.87 9.87
CA LYS A 57 -31.68 30.55 8.90
C LYS A 57 -31.63 29.81 7.56
N ALA A 58 -31.52 28.48 7.57
CA ALA A 58 -31.55 27.67 6.35
C ALA A 58 -32.85 27.82 5.54
N LYS A 59 -34.01 27.97 6.21
CA LYS A 59 -35.30 28.20 5.52
C LYS A 59 -35.33 29.56 4.84
N PHE A 60 -34.83 30.60 5.52
CA PHE A 60 -34.71 31.94 4.94
C PHE A 60 -33.74 31.94 3.77
N ASP A 61 -32.56 31.35 3.93
CA ASP A 61 -31.55 31.24 2.87
C ASP A 61 -32.13 30.57 1.62
N ALA A 62 -32.87 29.46 1.80
CA ALA A 62 -33.52 28.77 0.69
C ALA A 62 -34.56 29.63 -0.03
N MET A 63 -35.41 30.37 0.71
CA MET A 63 -36.46 31.21 0.13
C MET A 63 -35.91 32.50 -0.53
N ILE A 64 -34.86 33.08 0.03
CA ILE A 64 -34.19 34.28 -0.53
C ILE A 64 -33.40 33.89 -1.78
N SER A 65 -32.60 32.83 -1.70
CA SER A 65 -31.78 32.38 -2.84
C SER A 65 -32.63 31.91 -4.02
N ALA A 66 -33.84 31.41 -3.75
CA ALA A 66 -34.82 31.05 -4.77
C ALA A 66 -35.60 32.26 -5.34
N GLY A 67 -35.33 33.48 -4.87
CA GLY A 67 -36.04 34.70 -5.31
C GLY A 67 -37.51 34.77 -4.90
N VAL A 68 -37.93 33.97 -3.92
CA VAL A 68 -39.31 33.94 -3.42
C VAL A 68 -39.57 35.12 -2.49
N PHE A 69 -38.59 35.45 -1.65
CA PHE A 69 -38.65 36.59 -0.73
C PHE A 69 -37.45 37.52 -0.89
N ASP A 70 -37.73 38.82 -0.91
CA ASP A 70 -36.73 39.89 -0.88
C ASP A 70 -36.83 40.68 0.43
N GLY A 71 -35.77 41.42 0.78
CA GLY A 71 -35.81 42.34 1.91
C GLY A 71 -36.71 43.56 1.67
N VAL A 72 -37.16 44.19 2.75
CA VAL A 72 -37.99 45.40 2.70
C VAL A 72 -37.18 46.64 2.33
N LYS A 73 -35.86 46.59 2.53
CA LYS A 73 -34.86 47.57 2.06
C LYS A 73 -33.47 46.95 2.07
N GLU A 74 -32.48 47.66 1.54
CA GLU A 74 -31.08 47.22 1.58
C GLU A 74 -30.62 46.93 3.03
N GLY A 75 -30.06 45.74 3.24
CA GLY A 75 -29.56 45.31 4.55
C GLY A 75 -30.60 44.96 5.61
N THR A 76 -31.91 45.04 5.33
CA THR A 76 -33.00 44.71 6.29
C THR A 76 -34.09 43.85 5.66
N PHE A 77 -34.40 42.71 6.27
CA PHE A 77 -35.42 41.78 5.79
C PHE A 77 -36.84 42.10 6.30
N GLY A 78 -36.96 42.63 7.52
CA GLY A 78 -38.22 43.06 8.12
C GLY A 78 -38.99 41.90 8.79
N LEU A 79 -38.35 41.06 9.61
CA LEU A 79 -38.96 39.84 10.20
C LEU A 79 -40.38 40.00 10.76
N LYS A 80 -40.64 41.11 11.47
CA LYS A 80 -41.92 41.37 12.16
C LYS A 80 -42.84 42.31 11.39
N GLU A 81 -42.43 42.75 10.20
CA GLU A 81 -43.30 43.48 9.31
C GLU A 81 -44.36 42.54 8.72
N LYS A 82 -45.45 43.12 8.24
CA LYS A 82 -46.57 42.40 7.64
C LYS A 82 -46.48 42.47 6.13
N MET A 83 -47.16 41.56 5.46
CA MET A 83 -47.20 41.50 3.99
C MET A 83 -48.63 41.71 3.50
N ASN A 84 -48.79 42.43 2.40
CA ASN A 84 -50.07 42.58 1.76
C ASN A 84 -50.41 41.38 0.85
N ARG A 85 -51.69 41.28 0.45
CA ARG A 85 -52.20 40.15 -0.36
C ARG A 85 -51.59 40.10 -1.76
N ALA A 86 -51.23 41.24 -2.35
CA ALA A 86 -50.53 41.31 -3.63
C ALA A 86 -49.14 40.67 -3.58
N GLN A 87 -48.34 41.03 -2.57
CA GLN A 87 -47.02 40.45 -2.32
C GLN A 87 -47.12 38.93 -2.07
N PHE A 88 -48.10 38.50 -1.27
CA PHE A 88 -48.26 37.09 -0.98
C PHE A 88 -48.80 36.27 -2.16
N ALA A 89 -49.61 36.86 -3.06
CA ALA A 89 -50.00 36.19 -4.30
C ALA A 89 -48.78 35.85 -5.16
N LYS A 90 -47.78 36.76 -5.24
CA LYS A 90 -46.48 36.47 -5.87
C LYS A 90 -45.78 35.30 -5.17
N VAL A 91 -45.66 35.34 -3.84
CA VAL A 91 -45.03 34.25 -3.05
C VAL A 91 -45.72 32.92 -3.32
N ALA A 92 -47.06 32.86 -3.23
CA ALA A 92 -47.84 31.65 -3.46
C ALA A 92 -47.63 31.11 -4.88
N ALA A 93 -47.67 31.96 -5.90
CA ALA A 93 -47.40 31.56 -7.27
C ALA A 93 -46.00 30.97 -7.45
N LEU A 94 -44.98 31.54 -6.81
CA LEU A 94 -43.60 31.06 -6.88
C LEU A 94 -43.39 29.74 -6.13
N ILE A 95 -43.90 29.59 -4.92
CA ILE A 95 -43.69 28.35 -4.14
C ILE A 95 -44.44 27.15 -4.73
N PHE A 96 -45.56 27.39 -5.41
CA PHE A 96 -46.33 26.35 -6.10
C PHE A 96 -45.99 26.23 -7.60
N GLY A 97 -44.99 26.97 -8.09
CA GLY A 97 -44.51 26.86 -9.47
C GLY A 97 -45.59 27.13 -10.53
N LEU A 98 -46.51 28.07 -10.26
CA LEU A 98 -47.63 28.34 -11.15
C LEU A 98 -47.18 29.04 -12.44
N LYS A 99 -47.86 28.76 -13.56
CA LYS A 99 -47.65 29.50 -14.81
C LYS A 99 -48.17 30.93 -14.65
N VAL A 100 -47.27 31.89 -14.71
CA VAL A 100 -47.56 33.33 -14.63
C VAL A 100 -47.47 33.93 -16.03
N ASP A 101 -48.58 34.45 -16.54
CA ASP A 101 -48.62 35.17 -17.82
C ASP A 101 -48.40 36.67 -17.58
N SER A 102 -47.15 37.12 -17.75
CA SER A 102 -46.77 38.52 -17.57
C SER A 102 -47.32 39.46 -18.64
N SER A 103 -47.92 38.94 -19.71
CA SER A 103 -48.54 39.75 -20.76
C SER A 103 -49.91 40.30 -20.36
N LEU A 104 -50.56 39.73 -19.34
CA LEU A 104 -51.89 40.13 -18.88
C LEU A 104 -51.94 41.61 -18.49
N LYS A 105 -52.96 42.32 -19.02
CA LYS A 105 -53.21 43.75 -18.75
C LYS A 105 -54.50 44.03 -17.98
N THR A 106 -55.38 43.04 -17.88
CA THR A 106 -56.70 43.17 -17.23
C THR A 106 -56.90 42.02 -16.26
N SER A 107 -57.45 42.32 -15.07
CA SER A 107 -57.76 41.33 -14.04
C SER A 107 -59.23 40.91 -14.09
N SER A 108 -59.49 39.69 -13.60
CA SER A 108 -60.84 39.21 -13.30
C SER A 108 -61.39 39.72 -11.97
N PHE A 109 -60.61 40.49 -11.21
CA PHE A 109 -61.03 41.25 -10.03
C PHE A 109 -61.10 42.74 -10.36
N THR A 110 -62.18 43.40 -9.92
CA THR A 110 -62.47 44.80 -10.28
C THR A 110 -61.54 45.82 -9.62
N ASP A 111 -60.89 45.45 -8.52
CA ASP A 111 -60.00 46.27 -7.71
C ASP A 111 -58.51 46.01 -7.98
N VAL A 112 -58.18 45.17 -8.97
CA VAL A 112 -56.80 44.90 -9.40
C VAL A 112 -56.57 45.53 -10.77
N LYS A 113 -55.68 46.52 -10.84
CA LYS A 113 -55.39 47.27 -12.07
C LYS A 113 -53.90 47.26 -12.39
N ALA A 114 -53.55 47.08 -13.66
CA ALA A 114 -52.16 47.05 -14.10
C ALA A 114 -51.42 48.38 -13.89
N ASP A 115 -52.15 49.50 -13.83
CA ASP A 115 -51.63 50.85 -13.65
C ASP A 115 -51.58 51.30 -12.17
N ASP A 116 -51.94 50.44 -11.20
CA ASP A 116 -51.72 50.71 -9.78
C ASP A 116 -50.21 50.74 -9.49
N PRO A 117 -49.64 51.90 -9.07
CA PRO A 117 -48.21 52.03 -8.80
C PRO A 117 -47.71 51.13 -7.66
N ALA A 118 -48.57 50.81 -6.69
CA ALA A 118 -48.19 50.06 -5.50
C ALA A 118 -48.36 48.54 -5.68
N ASN A 119 -49.43 48.10 -6.36
CA ASN A 119 -49.78 46.67 -6.44
C ASN A 119 -50.02 46.14 -7.86
N GLY A 120 -49.95 46.97 -8.90
CA GLY A 120 -50.27 46.56 -10.28
C GLY A 120 -49.36 45.46 -10.82
N TYR A 121 -48.11 45.39 -10.34
CA TYR A 121 -47.16 44.31 -10.67
C TYR A 121 -47.66 42.91 -10.28
N ALA A 122 -48.56 42.82 -9.29
CA ALA A 122 -49.05 41.55 -8.77
C ALA A 122 -50.18 40.96 -9.62
N LEU A 123 -50.77 41.72 -10.55
CA LEU A 123 -51.88 41.28 -11.40
C LEU A 123 -51.66 39.89 -12.02
N PRO A 124 -50.56 39.60 -12.74
CA PRO A 124 -50.38 38.29 -13.37
C PRO A 124 -50.24 37.16 -12.34
N TYR A 125 -49.70 37.43 -11.15
CA TYR A 125 -49.61 36.46 -10.06
C TYR A 125 -50.97 36.20 -9.41
N ILE A 126 -51.77 37.24 -9.21
CA ILE A 126 -53.15 37.16 -8.67
C ILE A 126 -54.03 36.30 -9.59
N GLU A 127 -53.94 36.50 -10.91
CA GLU A 127 -54.67 35.67 -11.87
C GLU A 127 -54.15 34.23 -11.89
N ALA A 128 -52.83 34.00 -11.76
CA ALA A 128 -52.26 32.66 -11.69
C ALA A 128 -52.77 31.88 -10.45
N VAL A 129 -52.78 32.51 -9.27
CA VAL A 129 -53.31 31.86 -8.05
C VAL A 129 -54.82 31.64 -8.12
N LYS A 130 -55.58 32.51 -8.80
CA LYS A 130 -57.01 32.31 -9.06
C LYS A 130 -57.25 31.14 -10.01
N ALA A 131 -56.53 31.09 -11.13
CA ALA A 131 -56.63 30.02 -12.11
C ALA A 131 -56.27 28.66 -11.51
N ALA A 132 -55.33 28.63 -10.56
CA ALA A 132 -54.97 27.43 -9.80
C ALA A 132 -55.98 27.06 -8.68
N GLY A 133 -57.06 27.82 -8.49
CA GLY A 133 -58.06 27.57 -7.44
C GLY A 133 -57.59 27.88 -6.02
N ILE A 134 -56.49 28.62 -5.86
CA ILE A 134 -55.92 28.95 -4.54
C ILE A 134 -56.74 30.05 -3.85
N THR A 135 -57.39 30.93 -4.62
CA THR A 135 -58.20 32.03 -4.09
C THR A 135 -59.40 32.35 -4.98
N ASP A 136 -60.52 32.67 -4.32
CA ASP A 136 -61.75 33.15 -4.98
C ASP A 136 -61.90 34.69 -4.88
N GLY A 137 -60.96 35.36 -4.23
CA GLY A 137 -61.04 36.78 -3.86
C GLY A 137 -61.20 37.00 -2.35
N TYR A 138 -61.34 38.27 -1.97
CA TYR A 138 -61.62 38.73 -0.60
C TYR A 138 -63.12 38.95 -0.39
N ALA A 139 -63.80 39.47 -1.42
CA ALA A 139 -65.25 39.69 -1.48
C ALA A 139 -65.71 39.45 -2.93
N PRO A 140 -67.02 39.35 -3.23
CA PRO A 140 -67.51 39.14 -4.59
C PRO A 140 -66.89 40.15 -5.59
N GLY A 141 -66.10 39.64 -6.54
CA GLY A 141 -65.44 40.46 -7.57
C GLY A 141 -64.25 41.32 -7.10
N GLN A 142 -63.77 41.15 -5.86
CA GLN A 142 -62.66 41.93 -5.28
C GLN A 142 -61.57 41.02 -4.70
N PHE A 143 -60.30 41.39 -4.87
CA PHE A 143 -59.15 40.68 -4.30
C PHE A 143 -58.57 41.34 -3.05
N ASN A 144 -58.73 42.65 -2.90
CA ASN A 144 -58.13 43.52 -1.89
C ASN A 144 -56.58 43.43 -1.87
N PRO A 145 -55.88 43.85 -2.95
CA PRO A 145 -54.43 43.66 -3.09
C PRO A 145 -53.60 44.37 -2.01
N ALA A 146 -54.05 45.55 -1.56
CA ALA A 146 -53.38 46.35 -0.54
C ALA A 146 -53.62 45.85 0.90
N GLY A 147 -54.64 45.00 1.12
CA GLY A 147 -54.95 44.47 2.44
C GLY A 147 -53.87 43.54 2.99
N GLU A 148 -53.64 43.57 4.31
CA GLU A 148 -52.72 42.66 4.99
C GLU A 148 -53.27 41.21 4.94
N VAL A 149 -52.37 40.24 4.73
CA VAL A 149 -52.74 38.81 4.79
C VAL A 149 -52.92 38.40 6.25
N THR A 150 -54.10 37.91 6.63
CA THR A 150 -54.33 37.35 7.97
C THR A 150 -53.79 35.93 8.09
N LYS A 151 -53.51 35.45 9.31
CA LYS A 151 -53.02 34.07 9.53
C LYS A 151 -54.01 33.01 9.04
N GLU A 152 -55.31 33.23 9.18
CA GLU A 152 -56.33 32.32 8.67
C GLU A 152 -56.42 32.32 7.14
N GLN A 153 -56.17 33.47 6.50
CA GLN A 153 -56.04 33.55 5.05
C GLN A 153 -54.77 32.83 4.58
N LEU A 154 -53.63 33.07 5.23
CA LEU A 154 -52.38 32.37 4.96
C LEU A 154 -52.58 30.84 4.99
N ALA A 155 -53.20 30.31 6.06
CA ALA A 155 -53.54 28.89 6.17
C ALA A 155 -54.34 28.40 4.95
N THR A 156 -55.36 29.16 4.55
CA THR A 156 -56.23 28.83 3.42
C THR A 156 -55.47 28.79 2.09
N PHE A 157 -54.65 29.81 1.81
CA PHE A 157 -53.82 29.85 0.60
C PHE A 157 -52.87 28.64 0.52
N LEU A 158 -52.18 28.32 1.62
CA LEU A 158 -51.21 27.21 1.62
C LEU A 158 -51.91 25.86 1.44
N ILE A 159 -53.03 25.63 2.15
CA ILE A 159 -53.81 24.39 2.03
C ILE A 159 -54.40 24.21 0.64
N ARG A 160 -54.94 25.26 0.04
CA ARG A 160 -55.46 25.20 -1.33
C ARG A 160 -54.35 24.99 -2.35
N GLY A 161 -53.20 25.64 -2.19
CA GLY A 161 -52.04 25.41 -3.05
C GLY A 161 -51.49 23.98 -2.96
N LEU A 162 -51.65 23.31 -1.82
CA LEU A 162 -51.38 21.87 -1.66
C LEU A 162 -52.50 20.96 -2.21
N ASN A 163 -53.51 21.53 -2.87
CA ASN A 163 -54.69 20.84 -3.40
C ASN A 163 -55.49 20.07 -2.34
N LYS A 164 -55.57 20.62 -1.13
CA LYS A 164 -56.24 20.00 0.05
C LYS A 164 -57.51 20.73 0.48
N ASP A 165 -58.12 21.50 -0.41
CA ASP A 165 -59.34 22.27 -0.15
C ASP A 165 -60.49 21.41 0.39
N LYS A 166 -60.77 20.27 -0.27
CA LYS A 166 -61.81 19.32 0.15
C LYS A 166 -61.51 18.66 1.49
N GLU A 167 -60.25 18.35 1.75
CA GLU A 167 -59.80 17.75 3.01
C GLU A 167 -59.99 18.73 4.17
N ALA A 168 -59.65 20.01 3.96
CA ALA A 168 -59.86 21.07 4.95
C ALA A 168 -61.34 21.28 5.28
N GLN A 169 -62.22 21.23 4.28
CA GLN A 169 -63.67 21.34 4.48
C GLN A 169 -64.26 20.16 5.27
N ALA A 170 -63.63 18.98 5.20
CA ALA A 170 -64.02 17.80 5.97
C ALA A 170 -63.31 17.69 7.34
N THR A 171 -62.26 18.49 7.58
CA THR A 171 -61.48 18.45 8.82
C THR A 171 -62.25 19.13 9.94
N PRO A 172 -62.39 18.50 11.13
CA PRO A 172 -62.97 19.16 12.31
C PRO A 172 -62.20 20.45 12.62
N GLY A 173 -62.90 21.58 12.61
CA GLY A 173 -62.29 22.89 12.78
C GLY A 173 -61.72 23.13 14.18
N VAL A 174 -60.77 24.05 14.31
CA VAL A 174 -60.22 24.45 15.62
C VAL A 174 -61.29 25.10 16.51
N ALA A 175 -61.21 24.86 17.82
CA ALA A 175 -62.11 25.45 18.82
C ALA A 175 -61.78 26.92 19.17
N ASP A 176 -60.83 27.54 18.47
CA ASP A 176 -60.38 28.90 18.70
C ASP A 176 -61.38 29.93 18.15
N LYS A 177 -61.85 30.82 19.03
CA LYS A 177 -62.81 31.88 18.68
C LYS A 177 -62.20 33.03 17.88
N THR A 178 -60.88 33.13 17.81
CA THR A 178 -60.16 34.14 17.01
C THR A 178 -60.10 33.77 15.52
N VAL A 179 -60.49 32.54 15.16
CA VAL A 179 -60.56 32.04 13.78
C VAL A 179 -62.00 32.10 13.29
N SER A 180 -62.20 32.73 12.14
CA SER A 180 -63.50 32.82 11.48
C SER A 180 -64.06 31.44 11.14
N ASP A 181 -65.36 31.24 11.21
CA ASP A 181 -66.00 29.92 11.02
C ASP A 181 -65.61 29.26 9.69
N TRP A 182 -65.51 30.04 8.61
CA TRP A 182 -65.11 29.56 7.28
C TRP A 182 -63.67 29.02 7.23
N ALA A 183 -62.78 29.49 8.12
CA ALA A 183 -61.36 29.17 8.10
C ALA A 183 -60.97 28.05 9.08
N LYS A 184 -61.86 27.65 10.00
CA LYS A 184 -61.53 26.73 11.10
C LYS A 184 -60.95 25.39 10.64
N GLY A 185 -61.50 24.81 9.58
CA GLY A 185 -60.99 23.56 8.99
C GLY A 185 -59.63 23.73 8.32
N TYR A 186 -59.40 24.84 7.60
CA TYR A 186 -58.11 25.16 6.99
C TYR A 186 -57.01 25.38 8.02
N VAL A 187 -57.32 26.09 9.11
CA VAL A 187 -56.38 26.30 10.22
C VAL A 187 -56.06 24.98 10.90
N ALA A 188 -57.06 24.14 11.18
CA ALA A 188 -56.86 22.82 11.78
C ALA A 188 -55.91 21.96 10.92
N LEU A 189 -56.16 21.89 9.61
CA LEU A 189 -55.33 21.11 8.70
C LEU A 189 -53.93 21.71 8.53
N ALA A 190 -53.78 23.03 8.49
CA ALA A 190 -52.47 23.68 8.41
C ALA A 190 -51.60 23.39 9.66
N ILE A 191 -52.22 23.31 10.84
CA ILE A 191 -51.53 22.90 12.07
C ILE A 191 -51.18 21.41 12.02
N GLN A 192 -52.09 20.54 11.58
CA GLN A 192 -51.84 19.11 11.44
C GLN A 192 -50.68 18.81 10.48
N LEU A 193 -50.62 19.54 9.36
CA LEU A 193 -49.54 19.45 8.38
C LEU A 193 -48.27 20.21 8.80
N LYS A 194 -48.24 20.81 10.00
CA LYS A 194 -47.11 21.58 10.54
C LYS A 194 -46.67 22.75 9.65
N LEU A 195 -47.59 23.29 8.83
CA LEU A 195 -47.35 24.48 8.03
C LEU A 195 -47.38 25.73 8.91
N LEU A 196 -48.22 25.71 9.94
CA LEU A 196 -48.43 26.80 10.90
C LEU A 196 -48.58 26.19 12.29
N SER A 197 -48.40 27.00 13.33
CA SER A 197 -48.55 26.61 14.73
C SER A 197 -49.40 27.61 15.51
N SER A 198 -50.05 27.14 16.57
CA SER A 198 -50.69 28.02 17.55
C SER A 198 -49.65 28.79 18.37
N GLY A 199 -50.04 29.97 18.84
CA GLY A 199 -49.26 30.76 19.78
C GLY A 199 -49.12 30.10 21.15
N THR A 200 -48.19 30.63 21.95
CA THR A 200 -47.90 30.13 23.31
C THR A 200 -49.06 30.32 24.30
N ASP A 201 -50.03 31.18 23.97
CA ASP A 201 -51.25 31.40 24.73
C ASP A 201 -52.34 30.34 24.43
N GLY A 202 -52.04 29.37 23.58
CA GLY A 202 -52.97 28.31 23.17
C GLY A 202 -53.94 28.72 22.06
N THR A 203 -53.90 29.98 21.59
CA THR A 203 -54.71 30.47 20.48
C THR A 203 -53.88 30.57 19.19
N PHE A 204 -54.53 30.43 18.04
CA PHE A 204 -53.94 30.64 16.73
C PHE A 204 -53.90 32.13 16.34
N GLY A 205 -54.91 32.90 16.75
CA GLY A 205 -55.03 34.32 16.42
C GLY A 205 -55.38 34.55 14.95
N GLY A 206 -56.38 33.83 14.42
CA GLY A 206 -56.66 33.72 12.97
C GLY A 206 -56.83 35.04 12.24
N SER A 207 -57.59 35.97 12.82
CA SER A 207 -57.89 37.29 12.24
C SER A 207 -56.72 38.29 12.29
N SER A 208 -55.62 37.98 12.98
CA SER A 208 -54.43 38.83 13.02
C SER A 208 -53.61 38.74 11.73
N ALA A 209 -52.96 39.84 11.34
CA ALA A 209 -52.06 39.87 10.19
C ALA A 209 -50.83 38.95 10.40
N ALA A 210 -50.44 38.22 9.36
CA ALA A 210 -49.25 37.37 9.37
C ALA A 210 -47.98 38.22 9.20
N THR A 211 -46.99 37.93 10.02
CA THR A 211 -45.65 38.54 9.95
C THR A 211 -44.80 37.83 8.90
N ARG A 212 -43.79 38.53 8.38
CA ARG A 212 -42.89 38.01 7.33
C ARG A 212 -42.14 36.75 7.76
N ASP A 213 -41.76 36.62 9.03
CA ASP A 213 -41.16 35.39 9.55
C ASP A 213 -42.09 34.17 9.46
N LEU A 214 -43.37 34.34 9.81
CA LEU A 214 -44.37 33.30 9.66
C LEU A 214 -44.62 32.97 8.19
N LEU A 215 -44.67 33.99 7.32
CA LEU A 215 -44.86 33.81 5.88
C LEU A 215 -43.72 33.02 5.25
N VAL A 216 -42.46 33.36 5.55
CA VAL A 216 -41.27 32.65 5.03
C VAL A 216 -41.26 31.20 5.49
N THR A 217 -41.41 30.98 6.80
CA THR A 217 -41.32 29.63 7.37
C THR A 217 -42.44 28.73 6.87
N SER A 218 -43.68 29.22 6.84
CA SER A 218 -44.82 28.44 6.34
C SER A 218 -44.79 28.22 4.82
N ALA A 219 -44.34 29.22 4.04
CA ALA A 219 -44.13 29.08 2.60
C ALA A 219 -43.04 28.06 2.28
N TYR A 220 -41.96 28.02 3.06
CA TYR A 220 -40.92 27.00 2.95
C TYR A 220 -41.51 25.59 3.17
N GLU A 221 -42.24 25.38 4.28
CA GLU A 221 -42.85 24.07 4.57
C GLU A 221 -43.85 23.65 3.49
N ALA A 222 -44.68 24.58 3.02
CA ALA A 222 -45.62 24.34 1.95
C ALA A 222 -44.91 24.00 0.63
N GLN A 223 -43.81 24.68 0.30
CA GLN A 223 -43.02 24.37 -0.90
C GLN A 223 -42.45 22.96 -0.84
N ILE A 224 -41.91 22.54 0.32
CA ILE A 224 -41.37 21.19 0.50
C ILE A 224 -42.48 20.14 0.34
N GLN A 225 -43.65 20.36 0.96
CA GLN A 225 -44.77 19.44 0.82
C GLN A 225 -45.32 19.38 -0.61
N TYR A 226 -45.41 20.53 -1.29
CA TYR A 226 -45.84 20.58 -2.67
C TYR A 226 -44.88 19.85 -3.61
N LYS A 227 -43.56 20.04 -3.42
CA LYS A 227 -42.53 19.31 -4.16
C LYS A 227 -42.63 17.80 -3.93
N ASN A 228 -42.90 17.37 -2.70
CA ASN A 228 -43.10 15.96 -2.39
C ASN A 228 -44.38 15.38 -3.01
N LEU A 229 -45.46 16.15 -3.04
CA LEU A 229 -46.73 15.75 -3.66
C LEU A 229 -46.59 15.58 -5.18
N ASN A 230 -45.83 16.46 -5.82
CA ASN A 230 -45.64 16.49 -7.28
C ASN A 230 -44.31 15.86 -7.72
N LYS A 231 -43.69 15.05 -6.86
CA LYS A 231 -42.42 14.38 -7.18
C LYS A 231 -42.65 13.37 -8.32
N PRO A 232 -41.85 13.43 -9.40
CA PRO A 232 -41.96 12.46 -10.50
C PRO A 232 -41.82 11.02 -9.99
N ALA A 233 -42.61 10.09 -10.54
CA ALA A 233 -42.56 8.68 -10.13
C ALA A 233 -41.24 8.00 -10.56
N LYS A 234 -40.64 8.47 -11.66
CA LYS A 234 -39.37 8.00 -12.24
C LYS A 234 -38.35 9.13 -12.29
N ALA A 235 -37.07 8.80 -12.27
CA ALA A 235 -35.98 9.76 -12.32
C ALA A 235 -35.59 10.11 -13.76
N SER A 236 -35.33 11.39 -14.00
CA SER A 236 -34.86 11.95 -15.26
C SER A 236 -33.66 12.86 -15.05
N VAL A 237 -32.68 12.77 -15.96
CA VAL A 237 -31.65 13.80 -16.09
C VAL A 237 -32.26 15.00 -16.80
N THR A 238 -32.30 16.14 -16.12
CA THR A 238 -32.95 17.36 -16.61
C THR A 238 -31.96 18.38 -17.16
N GLU A 239 -30.75 18.41 -16.61
CA GLU A 239 -29.73 19.37 -17.00
C GLU A 239 -28.35 18.71 -16.90
N ALA A 240 -27.49 19.00 -17.87
CA ALA A 240 -26.06 18.82 -17.78
C ALA A 240 -25.40 20.07 -18.38
N LYS A 241 -24.51 20.73 -17.65
CA LYS A 241 -23.81 21.92 -18.14
C LYS A 241 -22.37 22.00 -17.64
N PRO A 242 -21.43 22.49 -18.47
CA PRO A 242 -20.08 22.73 -18.01
C PRO A 242 -20.07 23.92 -17.06
N THR A 243 -19.42 23.76 -15.92
CA THR A 243 -19.23 24.82 -14.91
C THR A 243 -17.76 25.21 -14.77
N GLY A 244 -16.89 24.57 -15.53
CA GLY A 244 -15.44 24.76 -15.53
C GLY A 244 -14.79 23.92 -16.62
N VAL A 245 -13.49 24.07 -16.82
CA VAL A 245 -12.76 23.35 -17.89
C VAL A 245 -12.57 21.87 -17.60
N TYR A 246 -12.79 21.43 -16.36
CA TYR A 246 -12.82 20.02 -15.96
C TYR A 246 -14.09 19.64 -15.21
N THR A 247 -15.11 20.50 -15.14
CA THR A 247 -16.29 20.24 -14.30
C THR A 247 -17.59 20.36 -15.07
N VAL A 248 -18.47 19.38 -14.88
CA VAL A 248 -19.83 19.35 -15.42
C VAL A 248 -20.81 19.17 -14.26
N GLN A 249 -21.77 20.08 -14.15
CA GLN A 249 -22.87 19.97 -13.21
C GLN A 249 -24.05 19.24 -13.86
N VAL A 250 -24.63 18.30 -13.13
CA VAL A 250 -25.76 17.48 -13.57
C VAL A 250 -26.90 17.59 -12.57
N LYS A 251 -28.12 17.74 -13.08
CA LYS A 251 -29.34 17.86 -12.27
C LYS A 251 -30.39 16.84 -12.65
N LEU A 252 -31.01 16.23 -11.65
CA LEU A 252 -32.12 15.29 -11.76
C LEU A 252 -33.43 15.96 -11.29
N ASP A 253 -34.56 15.45 -11.77
CA ASP A 253 -35.90 15.90 -11.35
C ASP A 253 -36.37 15.30 -10.02
N ARG A 254 -35.65 14.30 -9.50
CA ARG A 254 -35.89 13.67 -8.19
C ARG A 254 -34.66 12.98 -7.64
N GLU A 255 -34.68 12.72 -6.34
CA GLU A 255 -33.60 12.02 -5.66
C GLU A 255 -33.48 10.56 -6.13
N VAL A 256 -32.24 10.09 -6.17
CA VAL A 256 -31.88 8.72 -6.55
C VAL A 256 -31.08 8.02 -5.44
N ASP A 257 -31.03 6.69 -5.52
CA ASP A 257 -30.10 5.89 -4.70
C ASP A 257 -28.68 6.06 -5.24
N THR A 258 -27.91 6.96 -4.64
CA THR A 258 -26.55 7.32 -5.07
C THR A 258 -25.53 6.19 -4.94
N LYS A 259 -25.86 5.10 -4.22
CA LYS A 259 -25.02 3.89 -4.18
C LYS A 259 -25.16 3.02 -5.43
N LYS A 260 -26.24 3.20 -6.18
CA LYS A 260 -26.54 2.46 -7.41
C LYS A 260 -26.41 3.33 -8.66
N ALA A 261 -26.83 4.59 -8.55
CA ALA A 261 -26.82 5.53 -9.65
C ALA A 261 -25.39 5.81 -10.14
N THR A 262 -25.20 5.73 -11.45
CA THR A 262 -23.95 6.08 -12.14
C THR A 262 -24.21 7.20 -13.13
N LEU A 263 -23.22 8.08 -13.30
CA LEU A 263 -23.24 9.12 -14.32
C LEU A 263 -22.00 8.94 -15.19
N SER A 264 -22.20 8.87 -16.49
CA SER A 264 -21.13 8.75 -17.49
C SER A 264 -21.18 9.91 -18.46
N LEU A 265 -20.02 10.47 -18.79
CA LEU A 265 -19.87 11.57 -19.74
C LEU A 265 -19.28 11.06 -21.05
N LYS A 266 -19.87 11.46 -22.17
CA LYS A 266 -19.35 11.22 -23.51
C LYS A 266 -19.17 12.52 -24.28
N LYS A 267 -18.11 12.60 -25.09
CA LYS A 267 -17.96 13.60 -26.16
C LYS A 267 -18.25 12.93 -27.50
N GLY A 268 -19.36 13.28 -28.14
CA GLY A 268 -19.88 12.51 -29.27
C GLY A 268 -20.09 11.04 -28.87
N THR A 269 -19.30 10.12 -29.42
CA THR A 269 -19.33 8.68 -29.08
C THR A 269 -18.25 8.24 -28.11
N ALA A 270 -17.25 9.08 -27.82
CA ALA A 270 -16.10 8.73 -27.00
C ALA A 270 -16.38 8.93 -25.50
N ASP A 271 -16.01 7.95 -24.68
CA ASP A 271 -16.08 8.06 -23.22
C ASP A 271 -15.06 9.06 -22.69
N VAL A 272 -15.49 9.84 -21.70
CA VAL A 272 -14.64 10.79 -20.98
C VAL A 272 -14.55 10.34 -19.53
N ALA A 273 -13.32 10.10 -19.05
CA ALA A 273 -13.09 9.67 -17.68
C ALA A 273 -13.47 10.77 -16.69
N THR A 274 -14.32 10.43 -15.71
CA THR A 274 -14.80 11.37 -14.69
C THR A 274 -14.91 10.71 -13.32
N THR A 275 -14.70 11.48 -12.27
CA THR A 275 -15.15 11.16 -10.91
C THR A 275 -16.48 11.85 -10.62
N VAL A 276 -17.37 11.19 -9.88
CA VAL A 276 -18.71 11.71 -9.56
C VAL A 276 -18.80 12.06 -8.08
N LYS A 277 -19.18 13.30 -7.78
CA LYS A 277 -19.55 13.74 -6.43
C LYS A 277 -21.03 14.12 -6.40
N TRP A 278 -21.84 13.33 -5.70
CA TRP A 278 -23.24 13.65 -5.45
C TRP A 278 -23.38 14.73 -4.38
N ALA A 279 -24.35 15.63 -4.54
CA ALA A 279 -24.74 16.58 -3.51
C ALA A 279 -25.67 15.92 -2.47
N ASP A 280 -25.82 16.55 -1.31
CA ASP A 280 -26.63 16.04 -0.21
C ASP A 280 -28.13 15.93 -0.55
N ASP A 281 -28.57 16.71 -1.55
CA ASP A 281 -29.93 16.65 -2.11
C ASP A 281 -30.22 15.34 -2.88
N LYS A 282 -29.18 14.55 -3.20
CA LYS A 282 -29.22 13.33 -4.04
C LYS A 282 -29.88 13.54 -5.41
N GLN A 283 -29.96 14.78 -5.85
CA GLN A 283 -30.59 15.26 -7.08
C GLN A 283 -29.59 15.97 -7.97
N SER A 284 -28.48 16.41 -7.42
CA SER A 284 -27.41 17.10 -8.11
C SER A 284 -26.11 16.33 -8.01
N ALA A 285 -25.30 16.36 -9.06
CA ALA A 285 -23.96 15.79 -9.06
C ALA A 285 -22.98 16.68 -9.81
N THR A 286 -21.72 16.64 -9.40
CA THR A 286 -20.59 17.21 -10.13
C THR A 286 -19.75 16.07 -10.70
N LEU A 287 -19.55 16.10 -12.01
CA LEU A 287 -18.60 15.24 -12.70
C LEU A 287 -17.30 16.03 -12.87
N THR A 288 -16.20 15.50 -12.36
CA THR A 288 -14.85 16.07 -12.54
C THR A 288 -14.07 15.19 -13.51
N LEU A 289 -13.71 15.73 -14.67
CA LEU A 289 -12.90 15.08 -15.68
C LEU A 289 -11.47 14.89 -15.16
N THR A 290 -10.88 13.72 -15.39
CA THR A 290 -9.55 13.39 -14.84
C THR A 290 -8.41 13.61 -15.83
N ASP A 291 -8.68 13.45 -17.13
CA ASP A 291 -7.59 13.29 -18.12
C ASP A 291 -7.60 14.37 -19.20
N VAL A 292 -8.76 14.95 -19.49
CA VAL A 292 -8.94 15.88 -20.62
C VAL A 292 -9.82 17.06 -20.22
N LYS A 293 -9.43 18.26 -20.67
CA LYS A 293 -10.26 19.45 -20.52
C LYS A 293 -11.45 19.42 -21.48
N ILE A 294 -12.55 20.03 -21.05
CA ILE A 294 -13.68 20.34 -21.91
C ILE A 294 -13.19 21.26 -23.03
N ASN A 295 -13.57 20.93 -24.25
CA ASN A 295 -13.23 21.65 -25.48
C ASN A 295 -14.43 21.62 -26.43
N ALA A 296 -14.35 22.35 -27.53
CA ALA A 296 -15.48 22.54 -28.43
C ALA A 296 -16.09 21.20 -28.90
N GLY A 297 -17.42 21.07 -28.76
CA GLY A 297 -18.18 19.91 -29.24
C GLY A 297 -19.43 19.55 -28.45
N GLU A 298 -20.15 18.54 -28.92
CA GLU A 298 -21.36 18.01 -28.26
C GLU A 298 -21.00 16.95 -27.21
N TYR A 299 -21.52 17.13 -26.00
CA TYR A 299 -21.37 16.22 -24.89
C TYR A 299 -22.73 15.66 -24.46
N SER A 300 -22.72 14.44 -23.95
CA SER A 300 -23.89 13.81 -23.35
C SER A 300 -23.54 13.17 -22.01
N VAL A 301 -24.35 13.45 -20.99
CA VAL A 301 -24.31 12.75 -19.70
C VAL A 301 -25.41 11.70 -19.69
N THR A 302 -25.07 10.46 -19.33
CA THR A 302 -26.02 9.35 -19.19
C THR A 302 -26.10 8.86 -17.74
N LEU A 303 -27.31 8.82 -17.20
CA LEU A 303 -27.67 8.18 -15.93
C LEU A 303 -27.89 6.68 -16.13
N GLY A 304 -27.17 5.88 -15.35
CA GLY A 304 -27.24 4.42 -15.36
C GLY A 304 -27.26 3.82 -13.95
N GLY A 305 -27.20 2.49 -13.86
CA GLY A 305 -27.11 1.73 -12.60
C GLY A 305 -28.41 1.61 -11.80
N LEU A 306 -29.47 2.34 -12.18
CA LEU A 306 -30.81 2.22 -11.61
C LEU A 306 -31.67 1.23 -12.41
N ASP A 307 -32.71 0.68 -11.77
CA ASP A 307 -33.67 -0.21 -12.43
C ASP A 307 -34.45 0.54 -13.52
N ALA A 308 -34.63 -0.07 -14.69
CA ALA A 308 -35.27 0.55 -15.85
C ALA A 308 -36.71 1.05 -15.59
N LYS A 309 -37.41 0.46 -14.62
CA LYS A 309 -38.76 0.90 -14.19
C LYS A 309 -38.74 2.23 -13.41
N ASP A 310 -37.59 2.58 -12.82
CA ASP A 310 -37.42 3.72 -11.92
C ASP A 310 -36.81 4.93 -12.63
N VAL A 311 -36.47 4.82 -13.92
CA VAL A 311 -35.89 5.88 -14.75
C VAL A 311 -36.74 6.15 -16.00
N ASP A 312 -36.81 7.41 -16.42
CA ASP A 312 -37.49 7.85 -17.65
C ASP A 312 -36.48 8.40 -18.66
N LYS A 313 -36.05 9.67 -18.53
CA LYS A 313 -35.01 10.24 -19.39
C LYS A 313 -33.62 10.05 -18.79
N THR A 314 -32.80 9.23 -19.42
CA THR A 314 -31.45 8.92 -18.91
C THR A 314 -30.35 9.82 -19.47
N VAL A 315 -30.63 10.63 -20.50
CA VAL A 315 -29.58 11.41 -21.20
C VAL A 315 -29.89 12.90 -21.19
N ALA A 316 -28.90 13.71 -20.82
CA ALA A 316 -28.89 15.15 -21.03
C ALA A 316 -27.69 15.55 -21.90
N LYS A 317 -27.86 16.52 -22.80
CA LYS A 317 -26.84 16.97 -23.74
C LYS A 317 -26.51 18.43 -23.55
N PHE A 318 -25.26 18.80 -23.83
CA PHE A 318 -24.82 20.19 -23.94
C PHE A 318 -23.77 20.35 -25.03
N THR A 319 -23.68 21.56 -25.58
CA THR A 319 -22.58 21.95 -26.46
C THR A 319 -21.59 22.76 -25.65
N ALA A 320 -20.32 22.34 -25.67
CA ALA A 320 -19.23 23.08 -25.05
C ALA A 320 -18.44 23.86 -26.11
N GLU A 321 -17.75 24.88 -25.63
CA GLU A 321 -16.80 25.69 -26.41
C GLU A 321 -15.37 25.39 -25.93
N ASP A 322 -14.38 25.79 -26.71
CA ASP A 322 -13.00 25.78 -26.24
C ASP A 322 -12.82 26.75 -25.05
N GLU A 323 -11.81 26.50 -24.22
CA GLU A 323 -11.46 27.44 -23.17
C GLU A 323 -11.07 28.81 -23.77
N VAL A 324 -11.68 29.88 -23.28
CA VAL A 324 -11.47 31.25 -23.74
C VAL A 324 -11.06 32.11 -22.55
N LEU A 325 -9.98 32.87 -22.69
CA LEU A 325 -9.56 33.85 -21.70
C LEU A 325 -10.53 35.04 -21.70
N LYS A 326 -11.11 35.39 -20.55
CA LYS A 326 -12.04 36.53 -20.42
C LYS A 326 -11.38 37.76 -19.82
N ASN A 327 -10.57 37.60 -18.78
CA ASN A 327 -9.91 38.72 -18.14
C ASN A 327 -8.53 38.33 -17.58
N ILE A 328 -7.74 39.35 -17.25
CA ILE A 328 -6.50 39.21 -16.48
C ILE A 328 -6.56 40.26 -15.37
N ASP A 329 -6.48 39.82 -14.12
CA ASP A 329 -6.57 40.68 -12.95
C ASP A 329 -5.23 40.73 -12.20
N PHE A 330 -4.75 41.92 -11.84
CA PHE A 330 -3.67 42.06 -10.87
C PHE A 330 -4.18 41.72 -9.48
N LEU A 331 -3.54 40.77 -8.80
CA LEU A 331 -3.91 40.35 -7.44
C LEU A 331 -3.28 41.25 -6.36
N SER A 332 -2.31 42.08 -6.73
CA SER A 332 -1.70 43.06 -5.80
C SER A 332 -2.71 44.15 -5.44
N ALA A 333 -3.10 44.21 -4.17
CA ALA A 333 -4.05 45.20 -3.67
C ALA A 333 -3.52 46.65 -3.66
N ASN A 334 -2.20 46.82 -3.64
CA ASN A 334 -1.56 48.13 -3.54
C ASN A 334 -1.03 48.63 -4.88
N ASP A 335 -0.90 49.95 -5.01
CA ASP A 335 -0.39 50.63 -6.20
C ASP A 335 1.09 51.02 -6.03
N THR A 336 1.81 50.36 -5.11
CA THR A 336 3.24 50.59 -4.84
C THR A 336 3.98 49.27 -4.89
N VAL A 337 5.17 49.27 -5.52
CA VAL A 337 6.10 48.13 -5.55
C VAL A 337 7.41 48.51 -4.89
N ALA A 338 8.03 47.59 -4.15
CA ALA A 338 9.32 47.86 -3.51
C ALA A 338 10.44 48.07 -4.54
N LYS A 339 11.50 48.78 -4.13
CA LYS A 339 12.76 48.88 -4.88
C LYS A 339 13.64 47.69 -4.55
N ALA A 340 13.72 46.72 -5.45
CA ALA A 340 14.45 45.47 -5.23
C ALA A 340 15.06 44.91 -6.52
N SER A 341 16.08 44.06 -6.37
CA SER A 341 16.66 43.28 -7.46
C SER A 341 15.64 42.36 -8.12
N LYS A 342 14.60 41.97 -7.38
CA LYS A 342 13.45 41.24 -7.91
C LYS A 342 12.17 41.56 -7.15
N VAL A 343 11.10 41.80 -7.90
CA VAL A 343 9.74 42.03 -7.41
C VAL A 343 8.82 41.03 -8.11
N ILE A 344 7.93 40.39 -7.37
CA ILE A 344 6.91 39.48 -7.92
C ILE A 344 5.53 40.12 -7.80
N LEU A 345 4.87 40.29 -8.94
CA LEU A 345 3.46 40.65 -9.04
C LEU A 345 2.64 39.42 -9.41
N LYS A 346 1.61 39.11 -8.63
CA LYS A 346 0.69 38.01 -8.92
C LYS A 346 -0.47 38.49 -9.79
N LEU A 347 -0.82 37.72 -10.82
CA LEU A 347 -1.98 37.97 -11.69
C LEU A 347 -2.85 36.72 -11.80
N ALA A 348 -4.16 36.91 -11.93
CA ALA A 348 -5.12 35.87 -12.25
C ALA A 348 -5.68 36.09 -13.65
N ALA A 349 -5.27 35.26 -14.60
CA ALA A 349 -5.93 35.12 -15.89
C ALA A 349 -7.16 34.23 -15.72
N LYS A 350 -8.38 34.72 -15.95
CA LYS A 350 -9.61 33.92 -15.77
C LYS A 350 -10.28 33.58 -17.09
N ASN A 351 -10.76 32.34 -17.19
CA ASN A 351 -11.48 31.84 -18.35
C ASN A 351 -12.98 32.19 -18.32
N GLN A 352 -13.76 31.68 -19.27
CA GLN A 352 -15.20 31.93 -19.37
C GLN A 352 -16.03 31.42 -18.18
N TYR A 353 -15.47 30.56 -17.35
CA TYR A 353 -16.10 30.01 -16.15
C TYR A 353 -15.65 30.73 -14.87
N GLY A 354 -14.78 31.75 -14.98
CA GLY A 354 -14.20 32.46 -13.84
C GLY A 354 -13.04 31.70 -13.16
N GLU A 355 -12.64 30.55 -13.69
CA GLU A 355 -11.50 29.75 -13.19
C GLU A 355 -10.18 30.30 -13.73
N LYS A 356 -9.06 30.01 -13.05
CA LYS A 356 -7.73 30.35 -13.56
C LYS A 356 -7.49 29.61 -14.89
N ALA A 357 -7.21 30.36 -15.94
CA ALA A 357 -7.12 29.83 -17.29
C ALA A 357 -5.90 28.92 -17.46
N SER A 358 -6.03 27.83 -18.24
CA SER A 358 -4.98 26.82 -18.42
C SER A 358 -3.83 27.23 -19.34
N PHE A 359 -3.95 28.36 -20.07
CA PHE A 359 -2.94 28.85 -21.02
C PHE A 359 -1.52 28.95 -20.44
N SER A 360 -0.52 28.64 -21.27
CA SER A 360 0.88 28.66 -20.88
C SER A 360 1.38 30.09 -20.62
N ALA A 361 2.38 30.24 -19.74
CA ALA A 361 3.00 31.55 -19.48
C ALA A 361 3.60 32.19 -20.74
N GLY A 362 4.07 31.40 -21.70
CA GLY A 362 4.66 31.90 -22.95
C GLY A 362 3.68 32.60 -23.88
N GLY A 363 2.36 32.46 -23.66
CA GLY A 363 1.34 33.20 -24.42
C GLY A 363 1.11 34.64 -23.91
N TYR A 364 1.82 35.06 -22.87
CA TYR A 364 1.68 36.37 -22.24
C TYR A 364 2.94 37.20 -22.42
N ASP A 365 2.79 38.36 -23.04
CA ASP A 365 3.84 39.38 -23.15
C ASP A 365 3.67 40.44 -22.07
N VAL A 366 4.81 41.00 -21.64
CA VAL A 366 4.83 42.07 -20.63
C VAL A 366 5.58 43.26 -21.17
N TYR A 367 4.93 44.42 -21.10
CA TYR A 367 5.47 45.71 -21.49
C TYR A 367 5.55 46.59 -20.25
N THR A 368 6.75 47.06 -19.91
CA THR A 368 6.97 47.95 -18.77
C THR A 368 8.07 48.96 -19.09
N SER A 369 8.00 50.13 -18.45
CA SER A 369 9.05 51.15 -18.49
C SER A 369 9.45 51.52 -17.06
N GLY A 370 10.74 51.70 -16.78
CA GLY A 370 11.21 51.95 -15.41
C GLY A 370 11.33 50.68 -14.55
N ALA A 371 11.32 49.49 -15.18
CA ALA A 371 11.75 48.23 -14.60
C ALA A 371 12.50 47.44 -15.69
N GLN A 372 13.38 46.52 -15.29
CA GLN A 372 14.14 45.65 -16.18
C GLN A 372 13.78 44.17 -15.94
N ASP A 373 14.24 43.28 -16.82
CA ASP A 373 14.14 41.81 -16.65
C ASP A 373 12.71 41.31 -16.40
N ALA A 374 11.71 41.98 -16.98
CA ALA A 374 10.31 41.60 -16.83
C ALA A 374 10.04 40.25 -17.50
N LYS A 375 9.57 39.28 -16.72
CA LYS A 375 9.26 37.92 -17.16
C LYS A 375 8.03 37.42 -16.45
N ILE A 376 7.17 36.72 -17.18
CA ILE A 376 6.01 36.04 -16.61
C ILE A 376 6.25 34.53 -16.56
N THR A 377 5.99 33.93 -15.42
CA THR A 377 5.93 32.47 -15.24
C THR A 377 4.56 32.08 -14.71
N LYS A 378 4.28 30.78 -14.66
CA LYS A 378 3.04 30.24 -14.08
C LYS A 378 3.42 29.40 -12.88
N ASN A 379 2.78 29.67 -11.75
CA ASN A 379 2.93 28.89 -10.54
C ASN A 379 2.13 27.58 -10.64
N ASP A 380 2.42 26.65 -9.74
CA ASP A 380 1.76 25.32 -9.71
C ASP A 380 0.24 25.45 -9.52
N ASP A 381 -0.21 26.48 -8.79
CA ASP A 381 -1.62 26.79 -8.56
C ASP A 381 -2.32 27.52 -9.74
N GLY A 382 -1.62 27.67 -10.87
CA GLY A 382 -2.09 28.33 -12.08
C GLY A 382 -2.01 29.86 -12.06
N THR A 383 -1.58 30.49 -10.97
CA THR A 383 -1.39 31.95 -10.88
C THR A 383 -0.24 32.39 -11.77
N LEU A 384 -0.40 33.51 -12.47
CA LEU A 384 0.69 34.10 -13.24
C LEU A 384 1.58 34.93 -12.30
N LEU A 385 2.89 34.72 -12.39
CA LEU A 385 3.90 35.42 -11.60
C LEU A 385 4.72 36.30 -12.53
N LEU A 386 4.50 37.60 -12.47
CA LEU A 386 5.32 38.58 -13.17
C LEU A 386 6.49 38.99 -12.26
N SER A 387 7.69 38.52 -12.60
CA SER A 387 8.94 38.96 -11.98
C SER A 387 9.56 40.13 -12.76
N MET A 388 10.05 41.16 -12.06
CA MET A 388 10.81 42.27 -12.67
C MET A 388 11.82 42.85 -11.68
N ARG A 389 12.82 43.55 -12.21
CA ARG A 389 13.85 44.27 -11.45
C ARG A 389 13.52 45.76 -11.37
N THR A 390 13.42 46.31 -10.15
CA THR A 390 13.01 47.71 -9.90
C THR A 390 14.07 48.56 -9.20
N ASP A 391 15.21 47.98 -8.82
CA ASP A 391 16.40 48.67 -8.31
C ASP A 391 17.31 49.24 -9.42
N VAL A 392 16.71 49.64 -10.54
CA VAL A 392 17.44 50.19 -11.69
C VAL A 392 18.05 51.55 -11.32
N GLU A 393 19.27 51.80 -11.79
CA GLU A 393 19.97 53.06 -11.57
C GLU A 393 19.17 54.25 -12.14
N GLY A 394 19.17 55.37 -11.41
CA GLY A 394 18.41 56.57 -11.78
C GLY A 394 16.95 56.59 -11.32
N LEU A 395 16.41 55.49 -10.78
CA LEU A 395 15.04 55.47 -10.24
C LEU A 395 14.98 55.98 -8.79
N SER A 396 14.09 56.95 -8.56
CA SER A 396 13.86 57.59 -7.25
C SER A 396 12.57 57.06 -6.59
N PRO A 397 12.64 56.45 -5.40
CA PRO A 397 11.48 56.10 -4.59
C PRO A 397 10.53 57.29 -4.38
N GLY A 398 9.22 57.05 -4.40
CA GLY A 398 8.16 58.05 -4.19
C GLY A 398 7.85 58.95 -5.40
N ALA A 399 8.80 59.12 -6.33
CA ALA A 399 8.63 59.96 -7.52
C ALA A 399 8.45 59.15 -8.83
N THR A 400 9.00 57.94 -8.90
CA THR A 400 8.96 57.10 -10.10
C THR A 400 7.64 56.33 -10.20
N VAL A 401 7.05 56.28 -11.40
CA VAL A 401 5.90 55.43 -11.74
C VAL A 401 6.32 54.38 -12.78
N ILE A 402 6.00 53.13 -12.52
CA ILE A 402 6.29 51.96 -13.34
C ILE A 402 4.96 51.47 -13.94
N PRO A 403 4.62 51.85 -15.19
CA PRO A 403 3.49 51.27 -15.89
C PRO A 403 3.80 49.84 -16.32
N VAL A 404 2.88 48.92 -16.06
CA VAL A 404 2.99 47.51 -16.42
C VAL A 404 1.76 47.13 -17.23
N THR A 405 1.98 46.61 -18.44
CA THR A 405 0.94 46.08 -19.32
C THR A 405 1.22 44.63 -19.62
N VAL A 406 0.24 43.76 -19.40
CA VAL A 406 0.29 42.34 -19.73
C VAL A 406 -0.72 42.04 -20.82
N VAL A 407 -0.27 41.38 -21.88
CA VAL A 407 -1.09 41.05 -23.06
C VAL A 407 -1.02 39.54 -23.27
N ASN A 408 -2.16 38.87 -23.39
CA ASN A 408 -2.21 37.54 -23.98
C ASN A 408 -2.39 37.67 -25.49
N ASN A 409 -1.38 37.29 -26.28
CA ASN A 409 -1.40 37.52 -27.72
C ASN A 409 -2.38 36.61 -28.47
N ASP A 410 -2.56 35.38 -27.99
CA ASP A 410 -3.41 34.37 -28.64
C ASP A 410 -4.91 34.67 -28.48
N GLN A 411 -5.30 35.27 -27.36
CA GLN A 411 -6.68 35.58 -27.02
C GLN A 411 -7.00 37.08 -27.06
N HIS A 412 -6.00 37.93 -27.34
CA HIS A 412 -6.11 39.39 -27.41
C HIS A 412 -6.70 40.05 -26.15
N VAL A 413 -6.39 39.51 -24.97
CA VAL A 413 -6.80 40.06 -23.67
C VAL A 413 -5.65 40.85 -23.05
N THR A 414 -5.92 42.10 -22.64
CA THR A 414 -4.91 43.01 -22.11
C THR A 414 -5.33 43.58 -20.75
N VAL A 415 -4.36 43.72 -19.84
CA VAL A 415 -4.52 44.48 -18.60
C VAL A 415 -3.33 45.42 -18.38
N SER A 416 -3.59 46.62 -17.89
CA SER A 416 -2.55 47.59 -17.54
C SER A 416 -2.75 48.13 -16.13
N LYS A 417 -1.67 48.25 -15.37
CA LYS A 417 -1.66 48.89 -14.04
C LYS A 417 -0.35 49.66 -13.85
N SER A 418 -0.42 50.84 -13.23
CA SER A 418 0.74 51.65 -12.91
C SER A 418 1.07 51.56 -11.43
N PHE A 419 2.34 51.32 -11.11
CA PHE A 419 2.83 51.20 -9.73
C PHE A 419 3.79 52.33 -9.38
N LYS A 420 3.68 52.90 -8.19
CA LYS A 420 4.68 53.80 -7.62
C LYS A 420 5.87 52.99 -7.13
N LEU A 421 7.09 53.50 -7.35
CA LEU A 421 8.28 52.89 -6.77
C LEU A 421 8.40 53.26 -5.29
N GLY A 422 8.43 52.27 -4.42
CA GLY A 422 8.64 52.41 -2.98
C GLY A 422 10.12 52.33 -2.58
N VAL A 423 10.35 52.18 -1.27
CA VAL A 423 11.69 51.90 -0.73
C VAL A 423 11.99 50.40 -0.78
N ALA A 424 13.14 49.97 -0.24
CA ALA A 424 13.50 48.56 -0.12
C ALA A 424 12.42 47.75 0.65
N PRO A 425 12.20 46.47 0.31
CA PRO A 425 11.15 45.66 0.93
C PRO A 425 11.47 45.38 2.41
N ILE A 426 10.44 45.49 3.25
CA ILE A 426 10.49 45.11 4.67
C ILE A 426 9.47 44.00 4.88
N LEU A 427 9.89 42.84 5.40
CA LEU A 427 8.97 41.74 5.72
C LEU A 427 7.96 42.18 6.78
N THR A 428 6.67 42.22 6.43
CA THR A 428 5.59 42.60 7.37
C THR A 428 4.60 41.47 7.64
N LYS A 429 4.50 40.50 6.72
CA LYS A 429 3.54 39.40 6.83
C LYS A 429 4.07 38.13 6.18
N LEU A 430 3.72 37.00 6.76
CA LEU A 430 3.95 35.65 6.23
C LEU A 430 2.60 34.94 6.15
N GLU A 431 2.33 34.31 5.02
CA GLU A 431 1.25 33.32 4.86
C GLU A 431 1.83 32.01 4.35
N LEU A 432 1.25 30.89 4.76
CA LEU A 432 1.62 29.57 4.27
C LEU A 432 0.66 29.16 3.16
N GLY A 433 1.21 28.64 2.06
CA GLY A 433 0.42 27.98 1.03
C GLY A 433 -0.16 26.64 1.50
N ASP A 434 -0.88 25.98 0.60
CA ASP A 434 -1.38 24.63 0.84
C ASP A 434 -0.22 23.63 0.97
N VAL A 435 -0.44 22.59 1.78
CA VAL A 435 0.54 21.52 1.97
C VAL A 435 0.45 20.55 0.80
N GLN A 436 1.54 20.46 0.04
CA GLN A 436 1.68 19.52 -1.07
C GLN A 436 2.50 18.31 -0.61
N TYR A 437 1.95 17.12 -0.74
CA TYR A 437 2.61 15.88 -0.30
C TYR A 437 3.28 15.19 -1.48
N SER A 438 4.49 14.69 -1.27
CA SER A 438 5.18 13.81 -2.25
C SER A 438 4.39 12.54 -2.57
N ASN A 439 3.52 12.08 -1.66
CA ASN A 439 2.53 11.04 -1.90
C ASN A 439 1.12 11.68 -1.96
N GLU A 440 0.69 12.05 -3.17
CA GLU A 440 -0.60 12.72 -3.40
C GLU A 440 -1.81 11.84 -3.10
N GLU A 441 -1.68 10.51 -3.22
CA GLU A 441 -2.76 9.56 -2.96
C GLU A 441 -3.08 9.50 -1.45
N ALA A 442 -2.04 9.38 -0.63
CA ALA A 442 -2.21 9.30 0.83
C ALA A 442 -2.48 10.65 1.49
N LYS A 443 -2.10 11.76 0.83
CA LYS A 443 -2.14 13.14 1.36
C LYS A 443 -1.54 13.23 2.77
N ALA A 444 -0.42 12.54 2.95
CA ALA A 444 0.31 12.43 4.21
C ALA A 444 1.76 12.02 3.96
N ILE A 445 2.63 12.30 4.94
CA ILE A 445 3.98 11.73 5.00
C ILE A 445 3.87 10.36 5.69
N ASN A 446 4.30 9.27 5.05
CA ASN A 446 4.05 7.90 5.53
C ASN A 446 5.31 7.12 5.90
N ALA A 447 6.44 7.42 5.26
CA ALA A 447 7.70 6.72 5.50
C ALA A 447 8.90 7.65 5.42
N LYS A 448 10.04 7.21 5.95
CA LYS A 448 11.32 7.90 5.80
C LYS A 448 11.60 8.23 4.33
N GLY A 449 11.92 9.49 4.05
CA GLY A 449 12.13 10.00 2.69
C GLY A 449 10.91 10.68 2.05
N ASP A 450 9.70 10.38 2.53
CA ASP A 450 8.52 11.17 2.17
C ASP A 450 8.67 12.60 2.69
N ASN A 451 8.15 13.54 1.91
CA ASN A 451 8.19 14.95 2.24
C ASN A 451 6.88 15.66 1.90
N ALA A 452 6.70 16.83 2.51
CA ALA A 452 5.67 17.78 2.17
C ALA A 452 6.30 19.16 1.92
N THR A 453 5.80 19.86 0.91
CA THR A 453 6.27 21.19 0.53
C THR A 453 5.17 22.23 0.73
N ILE A 454 5.54 23.40 1.24
CA ILE A 454 4.65 24.50 1.59
C ILE A 454 5.27 25.80 1.07
N GLU A 455 4.53 26.55 0.25
CA GLU A 455 5.00 27.88 -0.16
C GLU A 455 5.02 28.85 1.02
N LEU A 456 6.12 29.60 1.15
CA LEU A 456 6.29 30.69 2.11
C LEU A 456 5.95 32.00 1.42
N ASN A 457 4.69 32.42 1.49
CA ASN A 457 4.24 33.68 0.92
C ASN A 457 4.66 34.83 1.85
N LEU A 458 5.88 35.33 1.63
CA LEU A 458 6.44 36.49 2.32
C LEU A 458 5.96 37.78 1.67
N TYR A 459 5.42 38.71 2.46
CA TYR A 459 4.92 40.00 1.97
C TYR A 459 5.70 41.18 2.54
N ASP A 460 5.99 42.13 1.67
CA ASP A 460 6.59 43.41 2.01
C ASP A 460 5.56 44.38 2.63
N GLN A 461 6.00 45.58 3.00
CA GLN A 461 5.14 46.64 3.58
C GLN A 461 4.08 47.18 2.63
N TYR A 462 4.17 46.86 1.34
CA TYR A 462 3.20 47.24 0.32
C TYR A 462 2.26 46.08 -0.03
N GLY A 463 2.47 44.89 0.53
CA GLY A 463 1.70 43.67 0.23
C GLY A 463 2.19 42.93 -1.02
N GLY A 464 3.35 43.29 -1.57
CA GLY A 464 4.02 42.57 -2.66
C GLY A 464 4.78 41.36 -2.13
N ASN A 465 4.94 40.32 -2.96
CA ASN A 465 5.69 39.13 -2.56
C ASN A 465 7.20 39.39 -2.60
N ILE A 466 7.91 38.99 -1.53
CA ILE A 466 9.36 39.01 -1.46
C ILE A 466 9.91 37.75 -2.13
N ALA A 467 10.70 37.92 -3.19
CA ALA A 467 11.24 36.82 -3.98
C ALA A 467 12.45 36.14 -3.31
N TYR A 468 12.61 34.81 -3.47
CA TYR A 468 13.70 33.97 -2.92
C TYR A 468 15.10 34.57 -3.13
N ASP A 469 15.36 35.08 -4.33
CA ASP A 469 16.65 35.61 -4.78
C ASP A 469 16.78 37.14 -4.63
N SER A 470 15.83 37.78 -3.94
CA SER A 470 16.04 39.13 -3.42
C SER A 470 17.24 39.15 -2.50
N ASN A 471 17.74 40.33 -2.09
CA ASN A 471 18.78 40.40 -1.06
C ASN A 471 18.25 40.00 0.33
N MET A 472 17.88 38.73 0.49
CA MET A 472 17.19 38.18 1.65
C MET A 472 18.00 38.37 2.93
N LYS A 473 19.33 38.39 2.85
CA LYS A 473 20.21 38.65 3.99
C LYS A 473 19.93 40.01 4.63
N ASP A 474 19.64 41.03 3.82
CA ASP A 474 19.30 42.38 4.33
C ASP A 474 17.88 42.43 4.89
N ILE A 475 16.94 41.65 4.32
CA ILE A 475 15.53 41.62 4.74
C ILE A 475 15.36 40.89 6.08
N PHE A 476 16.13 39.81 6.28
CA PHE A 476 16.12 39.02 7.51
C PHE A 476 17.16 39.51 8.54
N GLY A 477 17.91 40.57 8.27
CA GLY A 477 18.62 41.36 9.30
C GLY A 477 19.91 40.77 9.89
N ASP A 478 20.39 39.60 9.43
CA ASP A 478 21.70 39.07 9.79
C ASP A 478 22.56 38.83 8.54
N PRO A 479 23.56 39.69 8.25
CA PRO A 479 24.43 39.53 7.10
C PRO A 479 25.38 38.31 7.20
N ASN A 480 25.51 37.70 8.38
CA ASN A 480 26.44 36.60 8.65
C ASN A 480 25.79 35.20 8.67
N THR A 481 24.46 35.08 8.60
CA THR A 481 23.77 33.79 8.46
C THR A 481 23.11 33.63 7.10
N ASP A 482 23.05 32.39 6.63
CA ASP A 482 22.18 32.02 5.52
C ASP A 482 20.73 32.27 5.96
N TRP A 483 19.99 33.10 5.21
CA TRP A 483 18.67 33.58 5.62
C TRP A 483 17.66 32.41 5.81
N GLU A 484 17.86 31.29 5.10
CA GLU A 484 17.09 30.06 5.21
C GLU A 484 17.10 29.51 6.65
N LYS A 485 18.19 29.75 7.39
CA LYS A 485 18.31 29.36 8.80
C LYS A 485 17.44 30.23 9.72
N SER A 486 17.09 31.45 9.30
CA SER A 486 16.18 32.35 10.03
C SER A 486 14.71 31.94 9.93
N VAL A 487 14.35 30.97 9.07
CA VAL A 487 13.01 30.37 9.02
C VAL A 487 12.95 29.21 10.01
N ASN A 488 12.26 29.39 11.13
CA ASN A 488 12.11 28.38 12.17
C ASN A 488 10.75 27.66 12.05
N VAL A 489 10.72 26.38 12.39
CA VAL A 489 9.50 25.57 12.43
C VAL A 489 9.34 25.05 13.85
N ILE A 490 8.25 25.44 14.50
CA ILE A 490 7.93 25.10 15.88
C ILE A 490 6.73 24.16 15.87
N TRP A 491 6.89 22.98 16.44
CA TRP A 491 5.80 21.99 16.55
C TRP A 491 5.05 22.18 17.87
N ASN A 492 3.71 22.18 17.79
CA ASN A 492 2.88 22.30 18.99
C ASN A 492 2.83 21.00 19.80
N ASP A 493 2.95 19.86 19.11
CA ASP A 493 2.96 18.53 19.69
C ASP A 493 4.30 17.84 19.45
N TYR A 494 4.73 17.02 20.40
CA TYR A 494 5.92 16.20 20.23
C TYR A 494 5.68 15.11 19.19
N ILE A 495 6.45 15.15 18.09
CA ILE A 495 6.39 14.15 17.01
C ILE A 495 7.38 13.01 17.27
N GLY A 496 8.57 13.35 17.77
CA GLY A 496 9.67 12.40 17.99
C GLY A 496 11.04 13.02 17.77
N SER A 497 12.07 12.27 18.16
CA SER A 497 13.48 12.57 17.91
C SER A 497 14.18 11.33 17.37
N THR A 498 15.17 11.53 16.50
CA THR A 498 16.09 10.46 16.07
C THR A 498 16.94 9.97 17.24
N SER A 499 17.64 8.83 17.06
CA SER A 499 18.61 8.31 18.04
C SER A 499 19.72 9.30 18.43
N SER A 500 20.04 10.24 17.54
CA SER A 500 21.00 11.33 17.79
C SER A 500 20.44 12.52 18.58
N GLY A 501 19.14 12.51 18.90
CA GLY A 501 18.44 13.62 19.54
C GLY A 501 17.96 14.72 18.57
N ALA A 502 18.25 14.62 17.28
CA ALA A 502 17.76 15.55 16.26
C ALA A 502 16.24 15.37 16.03
N SER A 503 15.56 16.42 15.55
CA SER A 503 14.13 16.34 15.21
C SER A 503 13.87 15.27 14.15
N ILE A 504 12.78 14.51 14.33
CA ILE A 504 12.35 13.48 13.38
C ILE A 504 11.88 14.06 12.04
N ILE A 505 11.47 15.35 12.02
CA ILE A 505 11.15 16.08 10.80
C ILE A 505 12.30 17.03 10.46
N GLY A 506 13.01 16.73 9.37
CA GLY A 506 13.97 17.63 8.77
C GLY A 506 13.27 18.79 8.05
N LYS A 507 13.87 19.98 8.12
CA LYS A 507 13.41 21.17 7.39
C LYS A 507 14.46 21.63 6.38
N THR A 508 14.01 22.07 5.23
CA THR A 508 14.83 22.77 4.23
C THR A 508 14.01 23.90 3.62
N VAL A 509 14.64 25.03 3.34
CA VAL A 509 14.03 26.12 2.58
C VAL A 509 14.72 26.15 1.22
N GLU A 510 13.93 26.18 0.16
CA GLU A 510 14.39 26.10 -1.23
C GLU A 510 13.57 27.05 -2.12
N ASP A 511 14.06 27.31 -3.33
CA ASP A 511 13.28 27.99 -4.37
C ASP A 511 12.31 26.98 -5.01
N ASN A 512 11.05 27.37 -5.21
CA ASN A 512 10.09 26.57 -5.97
C ASN A 512 10.37 26.57 -7.50
N GLY A 513 11.39 27.30 -7.96
CA GLY A 513 11.76 27.47 -9.37
C GLY A 513 11.16 28.73 -10.01
N ASN A 514 10.27 29.42 -9.28
CA ASN A 514 9.67 30.69 -9.65
C ASN A 514 10.14 31.85 -8.75
N ASN A 515 11.21 31.66 -7.98
CA ASN A 515 11.72 32.59 -6.97
C ASN A 515 10.72 32.83 -5.84
N ILE A 516 9.87 31.86 -5.52
CA ILE A 516 9.05 31.90 -4.31
C ILE A 516 9.68 30.92 -3.32
N PRO A 517 9.97 31.36 -2.09
CA PRO A 517 10.53 30.47 -1.09
C PRO A 517 9.54 29.40 -0.69
N ARG A 518 10.03 28.17 -0.57
CA ARG A 518 9.26 26.96 -0.25
C ARG A 518 9.92 26.24 0.90
N LEU A 519 9.12 25.92 1.92
CA LEU A 519 9.50 25.06 3.03
C LEU A 519 9.26 23.60 2.64
N LYS A 520 10.30 22.79 2.71
CA LYS A 520 10.24 21.34 2.57
C LYS A 520 10.42 20.68 3.94
N LEU A 521 9.43 19.92 4.36
CA LEU A 521 9.44 19.12 5.58
C LEU A 521 9.58 17.64 5.20
N SER A 522 10.63 16.97 5.65
CA SER A 522 10.93 15.58 5.29
C SER A 522 11.08 14.71 6.52
N LEU A 523 10.61 13.47 6.43
CA LEU A 523 10.73 12.52 7.54
C LEU A 523 12.12 11.87 7.57
N ASN A 524 12.88 12.10 8.65
CA ASN A 524 14.21 11.53 8.85
C ASN A 524 14.16 10.09 9.38
N GLU A 525 13.15 9.79 10.20
CA GLU A 525 12.88 8.46 10.74
C GLU A 525 11.38 8.20 10.82
N ASN A 526 11.04 6.93 10.74
CA ASN A 526 9.68 6.41 10.84
C ASN A 526 9.00 6.76 12.17
N VAL A 527 7.75 7.25 12.13
CA VAL A 527 6.98 7.61 13.34
C VAL A 527 6.03 6.48 13.78
N ASP A 528 5.76 6.44 15.09
CA ASP A 528 4.88 5.46 15.74
C ASP A 528 3.44 5.94 15.92
N LYS A 529 3.15 7.23 15.69
CA LYS A 529 1.81 7.81 15.83
C LYS A 529 1.37 8.51 14.54
N SER A 530 0.19 8.12 14.07
CA SER A 530 -0.53 8.87 13.04
C SER A 530 -1.17 10.10 13.67
N GLY A 531 -1.10 11.23 13.00
CA GLY A 531 -1.68 12.46 13.51
C GLY A 531 -1.67 13.59 12.49
N GLU A 532 -2.51 14.57 12.76
CA GLU A 532 -2.42 15.88 12.13
C GLU A 532 -1.74 16.82 13.12
N TYR A 533 -0.50 17.18 12.82
CA TYR A 533 0.38 17.93 13.71
C TYR A 533 0.38 19.41 13.34
N THR A 534 0.12 20.28 14.29
CA THR A 534 0.16 21.72 14.06
C THR A 534 1.59 22.23 14.20
N PHE A 535 2.04 23.02 13.22
CA PHE A 535 3.32 23.70 13.28
C PHE A 535 3.17 25.19 12.99
N THR A 536 4.04 25.98 13.61
CA THR A 536 4.15 27.41 13.38
C THR A 536 5.50 27.69 12.74
N VAL A 537 5.46 28.31 11.56
CA VAL A 537 6.63 28.88 10.92
C VAL A 537 6.85 30.27 11.49
N THR A 538 8.04 30.53 12.01
CA THR A 538 8.42 31.85 12.50
C THR A 538 9.62 32.37 11.74
N THR A 539 9.53 33.63 11.34
CA THR A 539 10.66 34.44 10.88
C THR A 539 10.92 35.53 11.91
N GLN A 540 11.93 36.38 11.71
CA GLN A 540 12.22 37.46 12.67
C GLN A 540 11.07 38.47 12.83
N ALA A 541 10.20 38.63 11.81
CA ALA A 541 9.17 39.66 11.78
C ALA A 541 7.73 39.14 11.61
N ALA A 542 7.53 37.88 11.23
CA ALA A 542 6.21 37.33 10.96
C ALA A 542 6.10 35.85 11.36
N THR A 543 4.88 35.40 11.63
CA THR A 543 4.60 34.00 11.96
C THR A 543 3.34 33.54 11.25
N ALA A 544 3.29 32.26 10.90
CA ALA A 544 2.12 31.63 10.32
C ALA A 544 2.03 30.18 10.76
N THR A 545 0.81 29.68 10.95
CA THR A 545 0.56 28.32 11.44
C THR A 545 -0.11 27.50 10.35
N SER A 546 0.30 26.25 10.21
CA SER A 546 -0.34 25.26 9.35
C SER A 546 -0.32 23.89 10.03
N LYS A 547 -0.86 22.89 9.35
CA LYS A 547 -0.99 21.52 9.84
C LYS A 547 -0.34 20.55 8.87
N LEU A 548 0.34 19.55 9.41
CA LEU A 548 0.96 18.47 8.65
C LEU A 548 0.39 17.13 9.09
N LYS A 549 -0.28 16.43 8.17
CA LYS A 549 -0.66 15.04 8.34
C LYS A 549 0.53 14.09 8.17
N ILE A 550 0.77 13.27 9.18
CA ILE A 550 1.79 12.22 9.21
C ILE A 550 1.10 10.91 9.58
N GLN A 551 1.42 9.83 8.87
CA GLN A 551 0.95 8.49 9.21
C GLN A 551 2.04 7.73 9.97
N SER A 552 1.59 6.91 10.92
CA SER A 552 2.44 5.93 11.58
C SER A 552 2.90 4.90 10.57
N SER A 553 4.18 4.61 10.64
CA SER A 553 4.83 3.55 9.89
C SER A 553 4.79 2.24 10.70
N LYS A 554 5.27 1.15 10.11
CA LYS A 554 5.29 -0.21 10.69
C LYS A 554 6.34 -0.37 11.82
N ILE A 555 6.23 0.46 12.84
CA ILE A 555 7.09 0.51 14.02
C ILE A 555 6.42 -0.19 15.20
N ALA A 556 7.18 -1.02 15.91
CA ALA A 556 6.70 -1.81 17.03
C ALA A 556 6.31 -0.90 18.21
N THR A 557 5.07 -1.04 18.67
CA THR A 557 4.57 -0.43 19.91
C THR A 557 4.25 -1.47 20.98
N LYS A 558 3.98 -2.72 20.56
CA LYS A 558 3.76 -3.86 21.44
C LYS A 558 4.66 -5.02 21.01
N VAL A 559 5.21 -5.76 21.98
CA VAL A 559 6.03 -6.95 21.74
C VAL A 559 5.48 -8.14 22.53
N GLU A 560 5.62 -9.34 21.97
CA GLU A 560 5.25 -10.61 22.56
C GLU A 560 6.31 -11.68 22.23
N LEU A 561 6.48 -12.67 23.11
CA LEU A 561 7.33 -13.83 22.84
C LEU A 561 6.47 -14.98 22.34
N GLY A 562 6.77 -15.45 21.13
CA GLY A 562 6.03 -16.54 20.48
C GLY A 562 6.23 -17.89 21.17
N ASP A 563 5.55 -18.91 20.65
CA ASP A 563 5.64 -20.27 21.18
C ASP A 563 6.89 -20.98 20.69
N PHE A 564 7.58 -21.62 21.64
CA PHE A 564 8.75 -22.44 21.38
C PHE A 564 8.38 -23.90 21.63
N ASN A 565 8.49 -24.71 20.58
CA ASN A 565 8.00 -26.10 20.55
C ASN A 565 9.11 -27.16 20.72
N ASP A 566 10.30 -26.77 21.18
CA ASP A 566 11.41 -27.67 21.51
C ASP A 566 11.74 -27.55 23.01
N VAL A 567 12.62 -28.42 23.48
CA VAL A 567 13.15 -28.41 24.85
C VAL A 567 14.36 -27.49 24.92
N ILE A 568 14.46 -26.65 25.94
CA ILE A 568 15.72 -25.96 26.25
C ILE A 568 16.49 -26.82 27.25
N ALA A 569 17.66 -27.34 26.86
CA ALA A 569 18.49 -28.18 27.72
C ALA A 569 19.78 -27.48 28.14
N ASN A 570 20.35 -27.91 29.27
CA ASN A 570 21.64 -27.41 29.74
C ASN A 570 22.73 -27.66 28.69
N GLY A 571 23.51 -26.63 28.37
CA GLY A 571 24.59 -26.72 27.39
C GLY A 571 24.15 -26.65 25.93
N ASP A 572 22.84 -26.49 25.64
CA ASP A 572 22.36 -26.22 24.29
C ASP A 572 23.05 -24.97 23.72
N ASN A 573 23.47 -25.07 22.46
CA ASN A 573 23.97 -23.93 21.70
C ASN A 573 22.93 -23.54 20.64
N ASP A 574 22.89 -22.26 20.30
CA ASP A 574 22.07 -21.69 19.22
C ASP A 574 20.58 -22.02 19.34
N VAL A 575 19.96 -21.58 20.44
CA VAL A 575 18.51 -21.68 20.66
C VAL A 575 17.82 -20.41 20.14
N TYR A 576 16.85 -20.57 19.26
CA TYR A 576 16.12 -19.45 18.64
C TYR A 576 14.67 -19.40 19.14
N ILE A 577 14.30 -18.30 19.80
CA ILE A 577 12.97 -18.11 20.38
C ILE A 577 12.18 -17.10 19.55
N PRO A 578 11.01 -17.47 18.99
CA PRO A 578 10.22 -16.54 18.18
C PRO A 578 9.82 -15.28 18.96
N ILE A 579 9.87 -14.14 18.29
CA ILE A 579 9.36 -12.86 18.82
C ILE A 579 8.37 -12.27 17.84
N ILE A 580 7.30 -11.68 18.36
CA ILE A 580 6.22 -11.07 17.59
C ILE A 580 6.09 -9.64 18.06
N ALA A 581 5.85 -8.71 17.13
CA ALA A 581 5.59 -7.32 17.48
C ALA A 581 4.41 -6.78 16.68
N TYR A 582 3.77 -5.75 17.22
CA TYR A 582 2.59 -5.11 16.63
C TYR A 582 2.79 -3.61 16.53
N ASP A 583 2.24 -3.03 15.48
CA ASP A 583 2.18 -1.58 15.28
C ASP A 583 1.16 -0.91 16.21
N ALA A 584 1.04 0.42 16.14
CA ALA A 584 0.10 1.20 16.95
C ALA A 584 -1.38 0.91 16.65
N GLN A 585 -1.69 0.33 15.49
CA GLN A 585 -3.03 -0.09 15.08
C GLN A 585 -3.37 -1.50 15.56
N GLY A 586 -2.41 -2.22 16.14
CA GLY A 586 -2.57 -3.60 16.58
C GLY A 586 -2.35 -4.64 15.48
N ASN A 587 -1.83 -4.25 14.31
CA ASN A 587 -1.46 -5.20 13.27
C ASN A 587 -0.10 -5.82 13.59
N GLN A 588 0.02 -7.13 13.36
CA GLN A 588 1.29 -7.83 13.51
C GLN A 588 2.28 -7.38 12.42
N LEU A 589 3.50 -7.04 12.83
CA LEU A 589 4.58 -6.72 11.92
C LEU A 589 4.99 -7.96 11.12
N SER A 590 5.29 -7.76 9.82
CA SER A 590 5.94 -8.81 9.03
C SER A 590 7.36 -9.07 9.55
N ILE A 591 7.97 -10.19 9.17
CA ILE A 591 9.36 -10.52 9.56
C ILE A 591 10.33 -9.44 9.07
N ASP A 592 10.11 -8.89 7.88
CA ASP A 592 10.96 -7.82 7.33
C ASP A 592 10.79 -6.51 8.10
N ASP A 593 9.56 -6.17 8.47
CA ASP A 593 9.30 -4.97 9.27
C ASP A 593 9.86 -5.11 10.69
N LEU A 594 9.65 -6.26 11.33
CA LEU A 594 10.18 -6.61 12.66
C LEU A 594 11.71 -6.53 12.72
N THR A 595 12.39 -6.94 11.65
CA THR A 595 13.85 -6.99 11.58
C THR A 595 14.48 -5.73 10.96
N SER A 596 13.70 -4.71 10.66
CA SER A 596 14.23 -3.39 10.28
C SER A 596 15.08 -2.79 11.40
N ASP A 597 16.06 -1.97 11.05
CA ASP A 597 16.97 -1.34 12.03
C ASP A 597 16.19 -0.57 13.10
N SER A 598 15.17 0.18 12.69
CA SER A 598 14.32 0.93 13.62
C SER A 598 13.63 0.06 14.67
N ASN A 599 13.17 -1.14 14.31
CA ASN A 599 12.51 -2.05 15.27
C ASN A 599 13.52 -2.85 16.08
N ARG A 600 14.67 -3.23 15.51
CA ARG A 600 15.74 -3.92 16.22
C ARG A 600 16.40 -3.05 17.28
N ASP A 601 16.57 -1.75 17.02
CA ASP A 601 17.10 -0.80 18.00
C ASP A 601 16.06 -0.47 19.08
N ARG A 602 14.77 -0.48 18.72
CA ARG A 602 13.67 -0.14 19.61
C ARG A 602 13.27 -1.27 20.57
N ILE A 603 13.37 -2.53 20.14
CA ILE A 603 13.03 -3.70 20.95
C ILE A 603 14.29 -4.16 21.69
N GLN A 604 14.41 -3.76 22.95
CA GLN A 604 15.49 -4.17 23.83
C GLN A 604 15.19 -5.57 24.38
N ILE A 605 16.13 -6.50 24.23
CA ILE A 605 15.97 -7.86 24.75
C ILE A 605 17.05 -8.14 25.79
N SER A 606 16.64 -8.80 26.86
CA SER A 606 17.52 -9.33 27.88
C SER A 606 17.23 -10.81 28.10
N VAL A 607 18.31 -11.59 28.28
CA VAL A 607 18.23 -13.03 28.51
C VAL A 607 18.98 -13.36 29.80
N SER A 608 18.35 -14.15 30.68
CA SER A 608 18.98 -14.73 31.86
C SER A 608 19.21 -16.24 31.67
N GLY A 609 20.24 -16.79 32.31
CA GLY A 609 20.60 -18.21 32.16
C GLY A 609 21.37 -18.56 30.86
N ALA A 610 21.89 -17.55 30.15
CA ALA A 610 22.76 -17.70 28.97
C ALA A 610 24.27 -17.53 29.32
N GLY A 611 25.18 -18.01 28.47
CA GLY A 611 26.62 -18.12 28.75
C GLY A 611 27.52 -17.18 27.94
N ASN A 612 28.41 -16.46 28.63
CA ASN A 612 29.36 -15.46 28.12
C ASN A 612 28.75 -14.32 27.27
N LYS A 613 28.50 -13.20 27.96
CA LYS A 613 28.02 -11.93 27.38
C LYS A 613 29.05 -11.20 26.49
N ASP A 614 30.28 -11.72 26.40
CA ASP A 614 31.44 -11.00 25.85
C ASP A 614 31.44 -10.89 24.32
N GLU A 615 30.53 -11.57 23.61
CA GLU A 615 30.52 -11.63 22.14
C GLU A 615 29.38 -10.82 21.47
N GLY A 616 28.62 -10.00 22.18
CA GLY A 616 27.77 -8.95 21.58
C GLY A 616 26.53 -9.38 20.76
N TRP A 617 26.27 -10.68 20.62
CA TRP A 617 25.15 -11.25 19.85
C TRP A 617 24.03 -11.89 20.70
N GLU A 618 24.28 -12.19 21.98
CA GLU A 618 23.27 -12.80 22.84
C GLU A 618 22.10 -11.83 23.11
N GLY A 619 20.87 -12.30 22.83
CA GLY A 619 19.66 -11.50 23.08
C GLY A 619 19.40 -10.42 22.03
N LYS A 620 19.78 -10.62 20.76
CA LYS A 620 19.31 -9.77 19.64
C LYS A 620 18.27 -10.49 18.80
N ILE A 621 17.42 -9.70 18.12
CA ILE A 621 16.55 -10.23 17.05
C ILE A 621 17.45 -10.54 15.84
N THR A 622 17.43 -11.81 15.44
CA THR A 622 18.13 -12.31 14.26
C THR A 622 17.55 -11.64 13.02
N ASN A 623 18.39 -11.01 12.21
CA ASN A 623 17.97 -10.23 11.03
C ASN A 623 18.14 -10.97 9.70
N SER A 624 18.62 -12.22 9.72
CA SER A 624 18.84 -13.08 8.56
C SER A 624 18.75 -14.56 8.97
N GLY A 625 18.81 -15.49 8.01
CA GLY A 625 18.79 -16.94 8.30
C GLY A 625 17.39 -17.52 8.57
N ALA A 626 17.28 -18.86 8.68
CA ALA A 626 16.00 -19.56 8.89
C ALA A 626 15.29 -19.15 10.19
N HIS A 627 16.02 -18.48 11.08
CA HIS A 627 15.54 -17.98 12.36
C HIS A 627 15.37 -16.45 12.37
N LYS A 628 15.35 -15.79 11.21
CA LYS A 628 15.05 -14.36 11.06
C LYS A 628 13.76 -14.01 11.82
N GLY A 629 13.80 -12.96 12.62
CA GLY A 629 12.69 -12.57 13.49
C GLY A 629 12.59 -13.37 14.79
N SER A 630 13.66 -14.09 15.19
CA SER A 630 13.75 -14.79 16.48
C SER A 630 14.88 -14.23 17.34
N VAL A 631 14.73 -14.35 18.67
CA VAL A 631 15.78 -14.06 19.64
C VAL A 631 16.79 -15.20 19.66
N HIS A 632 18.07 -14.90 19.45
CA HIS A 632 19.15 -15.88 19.49
C HIS A 632 19.76 -15.99 20.89
N ILE A 633 19.79 -17.21 21.43
CA ILE A 633 20.49 -17.60 22.65
C ILE A 633 21.66 -18.47 22.22
N LYS A 634 22.86 -17.90 22.26
CA LYS A 634 24.07 -18.58 21.79
C LYS A 634 24.40 -19.82 22.61
N LYS A 635 24.30 -19.74 23.94
CA LYS A 635 24.56 -20.87 24.83
C LYS A 635 23.69 -20.85 26.07
N VAL A 636 23.09 -21.99 26.42
CA VAL A 636 22.36 -22.18 27.68
C VAL A 636 23.34 -22.56 28.79
N SER A 637 23.67 -21.61 29.65
CA SER A 637 24.58 -21.82 30.79
C SER A 637 23.86 -22.18 32.09
N ALA A 638 22.55 -21.91 32.16
CA ALA A 638 21.72 -22.21 33.32
C ALA A 638 21.75 -23.72 33.65
N PRO A 639 21.97 -24.12 34.92
CA PRO A 639 21.94 -25.51 35.33
C PRO A 639 20.61 -26.20 35.02
N SER A 640 20.63 -27.53 34.85
CA SER A 640 19.42 -28.34 34.73
C SER A 640 18.43 -28.06 35.87
N LYS A 641 17.13 -28.05 35.58
CA LYS A 641 16.01 -27.70 36.47
C LYS A 641 15.94 -26.23 36.89
N SER A 642 16.88 -25.39 36.44
CA SER A 642 16.76 -23.94 36.54
C SER A 642 15.88 -23.40 35.42
N SER A 643 15.95 -22.10 35.15
CA SER A 643 15.18 -21.44 34.10
C SER A 643 16.00 -20.47 33.27
N VAL A 644 15.66 -20.37 31.99
CA VAL A 644 16.06 -19.29 31.09
C VAL A 644 14.88 -18.35 30.96
N ALA A 645 15.07 -17.07 31.28
CA ALA A 645 14.03 -16.06 31.09
C ALA A 645 14.46 -15.07 30.00
N ILE A 646 13.54 -14.76 29.10
CA ILE A 646 13.72 -13.77 28.05
C ILE A 646 12.75 -12.65 28.33
N THR A 647 13.25 -11.43 28.35
CA THR A 647 12.43 -10.23 28.52
C THR A 647 12.70 -9.29 27.35
N ALA A 648 11.67 -9.06 26.54
CA ALA A 648 11.65 -8.05 25.49
C ALA A 648 10.93 -6.80 26.00
N VAL A 649 11.52 -5.63 25.77
CA VAL A 649 11.06 -4.33 26.25
C VAL A 649 11.07 -3.34 25.09
N ILE A 650 9.95 -2.67 24.90
CA ILE A 650 9.87 -1.41 24.16
C ILE A 650 9.68 -0.33 25.23
N ALA A 651 10.64 0.58 25.33
CA ALA A 651 10.59 1.71 26.25
C ALA A 651 10.88 3.00 25.46
N SER A 652 9.82 3.62 24.97
CA SER A 652 9.87 4.87 24.20
C SER A 652 8.89 5.89 24.78
N PRO A 653 9.03 7.19 24.49
CA PRO A 653 8.11 8.21 25.00
C PRO A 653 6.63 7.95 24.69
N ASN A 654 6.34 7.27 23.57
CA ASN A 654 4.98 7.04 23.06
C ASN A 654 4.47 5.61 23.22
N ALA A 655 5.32 4.66 23.63
CA ALA A 655 4.94 3.26 23.82
C ALA A 655 5.81 2.57 24.87
N THR A 656 5.15 1.86 25.78
CA THR A 656 5.77 0.97 26.77
C THR A 656 5.16 -0.43 26.63
N SER A 657 5.97 -1.42 26.34
CA SER A 657 5.54 -2.82 26.24
C SER A 657 6.63 -3.74 26.77
N THR A 658 6.25 -4.69 27.62
CA THR A 658 7.17 -5.69 28.18
C THR A 658 6.56 -7.07 28.00
N ALA A 659 7.33 -7.99 27.44
CA ALA A 659 6.99 -9.40 27.35
C ALA A 659 8.11 -10.23 27.99
N THR A 660 7.75 -11.02 29.00
CA THR A 660 8.68 -11.95 29.65
C THR A 660 8.14 -13.37 29.51
N LYS A 661 8.99 -14.29 29.06
CA LYS A 661 8.69 -15.73 29.00
C LYS A 661 9.83 -16.51 29.62
N THR A 662 9.49 -17.46 30.48
CA THR A 662 10.43 -18.27 31.24
C THR A 662 10.30 -19.72 30.80
N TYR A 663 11.43 -20.33 30.49
CA TYR A 663 11.54 -21.71 30.06
C TYR A 663 12.31 -22.52 31.10
N THR A 664 11.81 -23.68 31.47
CA THR A 664 12.53 -24.61 32.35
C THR A 664 13.66 -25.27 31.57
N VAL A 665 14.86 -25.26 32.15
CA VAL A 665 16.04 -25.91 31.55
C VAL A 665 16.02 -27.38 31.90
N SER A 666 16.01 -28.23 30.88
CA SER A 666 16.08 -29.68 31.01
C SER A 666 17.52 -30.17 31.12
N ASP A 667 17.70 -31.46 31.43
CA ASP A 667 19.01 -32.08 31.54
C ASP A 667 19.78 -32.03 30.20
N THR A 668 21.12 -31.98 30.27
CA THR A 668 22.00 -31.97 29.09
C THR A 668 21.60 -33.05 28.09
N ARG A 669 21.49 -32.67 26.80
CA ARG A 669 21.16 -33.61 25.71
C ARG A 669 22.20 -34.73 25.65
N TYR A 670 21.74 -35.97 25.48
CA TYR A 670 22.61 -37.13 25.30
C TYR A 670 22.00 -38.08 24.25
N PRO A 671 22.84 -38.85 23.54
CA PRO A 671 22.36 -39.82 22.57
C PRO A 671 21.51 -40.91 23.22
N ASP A 672 20.29 -41.09 22.75
CA ASP A 672 19.30 -42.03 23.31
C ASP A 672 19.05 -43.21 22.37
N ARG A 673 18.76 -42.91 21.10
CA ARG A 673 18.38 -43.94 20.12
C ARG A 673 18.92 -43.67 18.72
N ILE A 674 19.02 -44.75 17.95
CA ILE A 674 19.36 -44.71 16.52
C ILE A 674 18.10 -45.02 15.72
N LYS A 675 17.89 -44.30 14.62
CA LYS A 675 16.86 -44.59 13.63
C LYS A 675 17.50 -44.72 12.25
N GLU A 676 17.05 -45.70 11.48
CA GLU A 676 17.43 -45.82 10.07
C GLU A 676 16.81 -44.68 9.24
N VAL A 677 17.63 -44.04 8.43
CA VAL A 677 17.22 -43.06 7.41
C VAL A 677 17.15 -43.73 6.03
N ALA A 678 18.06 -44.66 5.75
CA ALA A 678 18.03 -45.54 4.59
C ALA A 678 18.34 -46.99 5.02
N VAL A 679 17.45 -47.93 4.71
CA VAL A 679 17.53 -49.32 5.17
C VAL A 679 18.35 -50.15 4.17
N PRO A 680 19.32 -50.98 4.61
CA PRO A 680 19.99 -51.91 3.70
C PRO A 680 19.04 -53.02 3.26
N ALA A 681 19.26 -53.58 2.06
CA ALA A 681 18.57 -54.78 1.62
C ALA A 681 18.74 -55.92 2.65
N LYS A 682 17.69 -56.71 2.86
CA LYS A 682 17.72 -57.87 3.77
C LYS A 682 18.33 -59.10 3.10
N GLU A 683 18.16 -59.21 1.79
CA GLU A 683 18.63 -60.33 0.99
C GLU A 683 19.53 -59.86 -0.14
N TYR A 684 20.53 -60.67 -0.50
CA TYR A 684 21.51 -60.34 -1.53
C TYR A 684 21.62 -61.50 -2.51
N ALA A 685 21.54 -61.22 -3.80
CA ALA A 685 21.67 -62.19 -4.89
C ALA A 685 22.94 -61.89 -5.71
N PRO A 686 24.15 -62.20 -5.20
CA PRO A 686 25.38 -62.11 -5.98
C PRO A 686 25.38 -63.17 -7.08
N SER A 687 26.14 -62.94 -8.16
CA SER A 687 26.36 -63.94 -9.20
C SER A 687 27.69 -64.66 -8.98
N ALA A 688 27.98 -65.67 -9.82
CA ALA A 688 29.29 -66.33 -9.80
C ALA A 688 30.47 -65.38 -10.10
N THR A 689 30.20 -64.24 -10.76
CA THR A 689 31.24 -63.33 -11.26
C THR A 689 31.13 -61.91 -10.70
N MET A 690 30.03 -61.55 -10.02
CA MET A 690 29.76 -60.18 -9.56
C MET A 690 29.16 -60.14 -8.16
N ASN A 691 29.56 -59.11 -7.42
CA ASN A 691 29.00 -58.78 -6.11
C ASN A 691 27.58 -58.21 -6.25
N ALA A 692 26.82 -58.28 -5.16
CA ALA A 692 25.58 -57.53 -4.97
C ALA A 692 25.73 -56.59 -3.77
N SER A 693 25.32 -55.34 -3.89
CA SER A 693 25.53 -54.34 -2.84
C SER A 693 24.28 -53.51 -2.53
N SER A 694 24.20 -52.98 -1.31
CA SER A 694 23.14 -52.07 -0.85
C SER A 694 23.70 -50.99 0.06
N SER A 695 23.34 -49.74 -0.20
CA SER A 695 23.65 -48.61 0.69
C SER A 695 22.72 -48.55 1.89
N PHE A 696 23.14 -47.92 2.98
CA PHE A 696 22.30 -47.62 4.13
C PHE A 696 22.78 -46.37 4.89
N LYS A 697 21.91 -45.79 5.72
CA LYS A 697 22.18 -44.58 6.51
C LYS A 697 21.36 -44.56 7.80
N PHE A 698 21.89 -44.01 8.86
CA PHE A 698 21.17 -43.86 10.14
C PHE A 698 21.34 -42.47 10.77
N GLN A 699 20.47 -42.14 11.73
CA GLN A 699 20.43 -40.87 12.45
C GLN A 699 20.36 -41.15 13.95
N VAL A 700 21.17 -40.42 14.72
CA VAL A 700 21.14 -40.45 16.19
C VAL A 700 20.15 -39.39 16.68
N TYR A 701 19.31 -39.77 17.64
CA TYR A 701 18.36 -38.89 18.32
C TYR A 701 18.69 -38.82 19.80
N ASP A 702 18.47 -37.65 20.39
CA ASP A 702 18.59 -37.45 21.83
C ASP A 702 17.35 -37.93 22.60
N GLN A 703 17.41 -37.82 23.93
CA GLN A 703 16.33 -38.22 24.83
C GLN A 703 15.03 -37.43 24.65
N TYR A 704 15.08 -36.26 24.00
CA TYR A 704 13.93 -35.40 23.71
C TYR A 704 13.41 -35.60 22.27
N GLY A 705 14.05 -36.47 21.48
CA GLY A 705 13.68 -36.76 20.11
C GLY A 705 14.17 -35.77 19.08
N LYS A 706 15.12 -34.89 19.43
CA LYS A 706 15.82 -34.04 18.47
C LYS A 706 16.90 -34.86 17.77
N ALA A 707 16.98 -34.74 16.45
CA ALA A 707 18.08 -35.33 15.69
C ALA A 707 19.38 -34.65 16.12
N MET A 708 20.36 -35.44 16.54
CA MET A 708 21.65 -34.92 16.97
C MET A 708 22.56 -34.70 15.77
N ASN A 709 23.32 -33.61 15.81
CA ASN A 709 24.46 -33.45 14.92
C ASN A 709 25.51 -34.51 15.24
N TYR A 710 26.37 -34.82 14.27
CA TYR A 710 27.35 -35.91 14.34
C TYR A 710 28.43 -35.72 15.42
N ASN A 711 28.44 -34.55 16.09
CA ASN A 711 29.19 -34.28 17.31
C ASN A 711 28.39 -34.72 18.55
N LEU A 712 28.69 -35.90 19.10
CA LEU A 712 28.09 -36.39 20.33
C LEU A 712 28.72 -35.69 21.56
N PRO A 713 27.93 -35.29 22.56
CA PRO A 713 28.42 -34.53 23.72
C PRO A 713 29.41 -35.35 24.56
N VAL A 714 30.49 -34.73 25.03
CA VAL A 714 31.59 -35.40 25.78
C VAL A 714 31.56 -35.18 27.29
N SER A 715 30.50 -34.58 27.82
CA SER A 715 30.33 -34.38 29.26
C SER A 715 28.86 -34.41 29.67
N LYS A 716 28.60 -34.96 30.86
CA LYS A 716 27.28 -34.93 31.51
C LYS A 716 27.47 -34.64 32.99
N ASP A 717 26.87 -33.58 33.49
CA ASP A 717 26.85 -33.21 34.91
C ASP A 717 28.25 -33.15 35.58
N GLY A 718 29.24 -32.62 34.86
CA GLY A 718 30.63 -32.50 35.35
C GLY A 718 31.45 -33.81 35.32
N LYS A 719 30.91 -34.89 34.75
CA LYS A 719 31.63 -36.15 34.50
C LYS A 719 32.06 -36.24 33.03
N ASN A 720 33.24 -36.83 32.77
CA ASN A 720 33.70 -37.15 31.42
C ASN A 720 32.93 -38.37 30.92
N VAL A 721 31.93 -38.15 30.07
CA VAL A 721 31.11 -39.20 29.46
C VAL A 721 31.30 -39.13 27.97
N THR A 722 31.83 -40.18 27.36
CA THR A 722 32.03 -40.26 25.91
C THR A 722 30.99 -41.17 25.31
N TYR A 723 30.31 -40.70 24.27
CA TYR A 723 29.43 -41.52 23.44
C TYR A 723 30.12 -41.78 22.10
N SER A 724 30.01 -43.00 21.61
CA SER A 724 30.53 -43.40 20.31
C SER A 724 29.55 -44.31 19.58
N VAL A 725 29.61 -44.24 18.26
CA VAL A 725 28.78 -45.05 17.36
C VAL A 725 29.61 -46.21 16.86
N TYR A 726 29.09 -47.43 16.98
CA TYR A 726 29.73 -48.63 16.46
C TYR A 726 28.95 -49.17 15.28
N VAL A 727 29.66 -49.51 14.21
CA VAL A 727 29.16 -50.38 13.15
C VAL A 727 29.81 -51.74 13.36
N GLY A 728 29.04 -52.68 13.91
CA GLY A 728 29.42 -54.07 14.07
C GLY A 728 28.93 -54.92 12.91
N PHE A 729 29.75 -55.88 12.50
CA PHE A 729 29.39 -56.83 11.46
C PHE A 729 29.73 -58.25 11.92
N THR A 730 28.78 -59.17 11.81
CA THR A 730 28.97 -60.60 12.14
C THR A 730 28.45 -61.45 11.00
N SER A 731 29.28 -62.28 10.36
CA SER A 731 28.89 -63.22 9.31
C SER A 731 29.31 -64.64 9.65
N ASP A 732 28.49 -65.61 9.24
CA ASP A 732 28.77 -67.04 9.38
C ASP A 732 29.82 -67.56 8.38
N SER A 733 30.23 -66.73 7.41
CA SER A 733 31.27 -67.01 6.43
C SER A 733 32.17 -65.78 6.25
N SER A 734 33.50 -65.97 6.31
CA SER A 734 34.46 -64.86 6.33
C SER A 734 34.48 -64.03 5.05
N ASP A 735 34.07 -64.62 3.93
CA ASP A 735 34.26 -64.05 2.60
C ASP A 735 32.92 -63.72 1.92
N ALA A 736 31.78 -63.99 2.56
CA ALA A 736 30.47 -63.82 1.95
C ALA A 736 29.96 -62.37 1.98
N PHE A 737 30.33 -61.59 3.01
CA PHE A 737 29.90 -60.20 3.14
C PHE A 737 30.98 -59.28 3.72
N THR A 738 30.96 -58.03 3.28
CA THR A 738 31.79 -56.93 3.80
C THR A 738 30.99 -55.62 3.87
N VAL A 739 31.36 -54.71 4.77
CA VAL A 739 30.87 -53.32 4.74
C VAL A 739 31.96 -52.42 4.15
N THR A 740 31.62 -51.59 3.17
CA THR A 740 32.54 -50.72 2.43
C THR A 740 32.02 -49.27 2.37
N LEU A 741 32.88 -48.34 1.97
CA LEU A 741 32.51 -46.97 1.59
C LEU A 741 32.43 -46.77 0.06
N ASP A 742 33.02 -47.69 -0.73
CA ASP A 742 33.04 -47.66 -2.19
C ASP A 742 32.05 -48.67 -2.83
N ASP A 743 31.69 -48.41 -4.10
CA ASP A 743 30.85 -49.26 -4.96
C ASP A 743 31.65 -50.43 -5.60
N ASP A 744 30.94 -51.39 -6.19
CA ASP A 744 31.40 -52.68 -6.75
C ASP A 744 32.47 -52.58 -7.88
N THR A 745 33.01 -51.39 -8.20
CA THR A 745 33.96 -51.15 -9.31
C THR A 745 35.43 -51.17 -8.92
N LYS A 746 35.75 -51.04 -7.63
CA LYS A 746 37.11 -51.20 -7.11
C LYS A 746 37.02 -52.20 -5.97
N GLU A 747 38.04 -53.03 -5.78
CA GLU A 747 38.21 -53.80 -4.54
C GLU A 747 38.41 -52.80 -3.40
N GLY A 748 37.31 -52.22 -2.91
CA GLY A 748 37.33 -51.18 -1.89
C GLY A 748 37.85 -51.76 -0.58
N THR A 749 38.60 -50.95 0.17
CA THR A 749 39.10 -51.33 1.49
C THR A 749 37.92 -51.64 2.40
N ALA A 750 37.82 -52.87 2.92
CA ALA A 750 36.75 -53.25 3.84
C ALA A 750 36.81 -52.38 5.11
N LEU A 751 35.69 -51.76 5.47
CA LEU A 751 35.56 -50.96 6.69
C LEU A 751 35.38 -51.86 7.91
N VAL A 752 34.54 -52.90 7.78
CA VAL A 752 34.41 -54.03 8.69
C VAL A 752 34.07 -55.29 7.89
N SER A 753 34.55 -56.46 8.34
CA SER A 753 34.28 -57.75 7.71
C SER A 753 34.20 -58.87 8.76
N LYS A 754 33.56 -59.99 8.43
CA LYS A 754 33.43 -61.19 9.29
C LYS A 754 32.84 -60.91 10.68
N SER A 755 33.66 -60.65 11.71
CA SER A 755 33.26 -60.42 13.11
C SER A 755 33.98 -59.17 13.66
N ASP A 756 34.05 -58.13 12.84
CA ASP A 756 34.75 -56.90 13.12
C ASP A 756 33.75 -55.77 13.45
N SER A 757 34.25 -54.73 14.10
CA SER A 757 33.48 -53.53 14.39
C SER A 757 34.33 -52.28 14.24
N LYS A 758 33.76 -51.23 13.66
CA LYS A 758 34.40 -49.93 13.57
C LYS A 758 33.71 -48.98 14.53
N GLU A 759 34.51 -48.38 15.41
CA GLU A 759 34.09 -47.30 16.29
C GLU A 759 34.30 -45.96 15.61
N PHE A 760 33.30 -45.09 15.72
CA PHE A 760 33.36 -43.69 15.32
C PHE A 760 33.22 -42.84 16.59
N THR A 761 34.32 -42.18 16.95
CA THR A 761 34.37 -41.21 18.03
C THR A 761 34.22 -39.79 17.47
N ASN A 762 34.01 -38.83 18.37
CA ASN A 762 33.94 -37.39 18.08
C ASN A 762 35.28 -36.88 17.51
N ALA A 763 35.53 -37.11 16.22
CA ALA A 763 36.55 -36.36 15.48
C ALA A 763 35.91 -35.06 14.98
N ASP A 764 36.63 -33.94 15.12
CA ASP A 764 36.20 -32.61 14.69
C ASP A 764 35.57 -32.64 13.28
N GLU A 765 34.49 -31.88 13.07
CA GLU A 765 33.73 -31.76 11.80
C GLU A 765 34.60 -31.33 10.59
N TRP A 766 35.89 -31.07 10.79
CA TRP A 766 36.85 -30.67 9.76
C TRP A 766 37.55 -31.86 9.09
N ASN A 767 37.38 -33.09 9.59
CA ASN A 767 38.04 -34.27 9.03
C ASN A 767 37.15 -34.99 7.98
N LEU A 768 37.72 -35.34 6.82
CA LEU A 768 37.06 -36.18 5.80
C LEU A 768 36.63 -37.56 6.36
N ASP A 769 37.22 -38.00 7.46
CA ASP A 769 36.84 -39.22 8.20
C ASP A 769 35.71 -39.02 9.23
N SER A 770 34.98 -37.89 9.18
CA SER A 770 33.87 -37.64 10.10
C SER A 770 32.77 -38.71 9.99
N PHE A 771 32.09 -38.97 11.11
CA PHE A 771 30.96 -39.91 11.15
C PHE A 771 29.87 -39.55 10.11
N LYS A 772 29.68 -38.25 9.79
CA LYS A 772 28.80 -37.78 8.72
C LYS A 772 29.22 -38.31 7.34
N THR A 773 30.46 -38.08 6.94
CA THR A 773 30.99 -38.49 5.62
C THR A 773 30.94 -40.00 5.45
N ILE A 774 31.29 -40.73 6.52
CA ILE A 774 31.28 -42.19 6.54
C ILE A 774 29.84 -42.71 6.42
N ASN A 775 28.91 -42.21 7.24
CA ASN A 775 27.50 -42.63 7.26
C ASN A 775 26.77 -42.35 5.93
N ASP A 776 27.18 -41.35 5.16
CA ASP A 776 26.65 -41.08 3.82
C ASP A 776 27.15 -42.11 2.77
N GLY A 777 28.31 -42.75 2.99
CA GLY A 777 28.95 -43.69 2.06
C GLY A 777 28.76 -45.18 2.37
N LEU A 778 28.16 -45.53 3.50
CA LEU A 778 28.09 -46.93 3.97
C LEU A 778 27.33 -47.86 3.02
N ARG A 779 27.96 -48.99 2.68
CA ARG A 779 27.42 -50.07 1.84
C ARG A 779 27.68 -51.43 2.44
N VAL A 780 26.72 -52.34 2.33
CA VAL A 780 26.93 -53.78 2.51
C VAL A 780 27.16 -54.39 1.13
N VAL A 781 28.18 -55.24 1.00
CA VAL A 781 28.53 -55.96 -0.23
C VAL A 781 28.49 -57.46 0.06
N ALA A 782 27.70 -58.20 -0.70
CA ALA A 782 27.74 -59.66 -0.76
C ALA A 782 28.69 -60.08 -1.89
N ALA A 783 29.68 -60.91 -1.58
CA ALA A 783 30.75 -61.27 -2.50
C ALA A 783 30.26 -62.17 -3.65
N LYS A 784 30.89 -62.01 -4.83
CA LYS A 784 30.73 -62.90 -5.98
C LYS A 784 31.00 -64.36 -5.57
N GLY A 785 30.14 -65.27 -6.00
CA GLY A 785 30.26 -66.70 -5.66
C GLY A 785 29.95 -67.07 -4.21
N ALA A 786 29.45 -66.15 -3.38
CA ALA A 786 29.04 -66.47 -2.02
C ALA A 786 27.97 -67.58 -1.99
N ALA A 787 28.09 -68.50 -1.04
CA ALA A 787 27.17 -69.64 -0.91
C ALA A 787 25.76 -69.18 -0.55
N ALA A 788 24.75 -69.81 -1.16
CA ALA A 788 23.36 -69.58 -0.79
C ALA A 788 23.12 -69.92 0.69
N ASN A 789 22.38 -69.06 1.39
CA ASN A 789 22.13 -69.05 2.83
C ASN A 789 23.27 -68.55 3.73
N ALA A 790 24.40 -68.07 3.19
CA ALA A 790 25.35 -67.32 4.01
C ALA A 790 24.62 -66.15 4.67
N ALA A 791 24.77 -66.01 5.98
CA ALA A 791 24.06 -65.03 6.79
C ALA A 791 25.04 -64.03 7.40
N ALA A 792 24.57 -62.81 7.57
CA ALA A 792 25.27 -61.79 8.33
C ALA A 792 24.31 -60.96 9.18
N LYS A 793 24.87 -60.28 10.17
CA LYS A 793 24.20 -59.35 11.06
C LYS A 793 24.97 -58.04 11.04
N LEU A 794 24.31 -57.00 10.59
CA LEU A 794 24.80 -55.63 10.65
C LEU A 794 24.19 -54.97 11.89
N ARG A 795 25.04 -54.43 12.75
CA ARG A 795 24.62 -53.86 14.03
C ARG A 795 25.12 -52.44 14.19
N PHE A 796 24.22 -51.55 14.59
CA PHE A 796 24.54 -50.19 15.00
C PHE A 796 24.37 -50.08 16.51
N GLU A 797 25.39 -49.62 17.22
CA GLU A 797 25.30 -49.43 18.67
C GLU A 797 25.69 -48.00 19.02
N ILE A 798 24.95 -47.40 19.96
CA ILE A 798 25.49 -46.28 20.74
C ILE A 798 26.12 -46.90 21.97
N LYS A 799 27.41 -46.66 22.18
CA LYS A 799 28.07 -47.00 23.44
C LYS A 799 28.39 -45.76 24.24
N LYS A 800 28.38 -45.92 25.55
CA LYS A 800 28.70 -44.89 26.54
C LYS A 800 29.86 -45.38 27.40
N SER A 801 30.92 -44.58 27.48
CA SER A 801 32.01 -44.75 28.44
C SER A 801 31.93 -43.64 29.48
N GLU A 802 32.09 -43.98 30.76
CA GLU A 802 32.20 -43.01 31.84
C GLU A 802 33.63 -43.02 32.40
N ASN A 803 34.27 -41.85 32.47
CA ASN A 803 35.64 -41.64 32.99
C ASN A 803 36.69 -42.58 32.38
N GLY A 804 36.58 -42.91 31.09
CA GLY A 804 37.48 -43.82 30.40
C GLY A 804 37.29 -45.31 30.75
N GLY A 805 36.19 -45.67 31.44
CA GLY A 805 35.82 -47.06 31.69
C GLY A 805 35.31 -47.81 30.44
N THR A 806 35.08 -49.11 30.58
CA THR A 806 34.64 -49.98 29.47
C THR A 806 33.31 -49.49 28.85
N PRO A 807 33.25 -49.24 27.54
CA PRO A 807 32.03 -48.78 26.86
C PRO A 807 30.83 -49.73 27.06
N GLN A 808 29.70 -49.19 27.47
CA GLN A 808 28.42 -49.90 27.67
C GLN A 808 27.47 -49.62 26.50
N VAL A 809 26.85 -50.65 25.94
CA VAL A 809 25.83 -50.50 24.88
C VAL A 809 24.57 -49.87 25.49
N MET A 810 24.18 -48.70 24.98
CA MET A 810 22.95 -48.00 25.36
C MET A 810 21.76 -48.43 24.53
N THR A 811 21.97 -48.48 23.21
CA THR A 811 20.95 -48.86 22.24
C THR A 811 21.62 -49.60 21.11
N SER A 812 20.89 -50.54 20.52
CA SER A 812 21.38 -51.35 19.42
C SER A 812 20.28 -51.57 18.40
N VAL A 813 20.62 -51.38 17.13
CA VAL A 813 19.78 -51.73 15.99
C VAL A 813 20.51 -52.81 15.20
N GLU A 814 19.94 -54.01 15.12
CA GLU A 814 20.51 -55.13 14.37
C GLU A 814 19.66 -55.45 13.13
N LYS A 815 20.33 -55.68 12.01
CA LYS A 815 19.74 -56.13 10.75
C LYS A 815 20.35 -57.46 10.36
N SER A 816 19.48 -58.45 10.16
CA SER A 816 19.87 -59.72 9.58
C SER A 816 19.90 -59.62 8.05
N LEU A 817 20.95 -60.15 7.46
CA LEU A 817 21.28 -60.13 6.05
C LEU A 817 21.47 -61.58 5.60
N LYS A 818 21.07 -61.91 4.38
CA LYS A 818 21.20 -63.28 3.86
C LYS A 818 21.53 -63.30 2.37
N VAL A 819 22.44 -64.18 1.96
CA VAL A 819 22.64 -64.53 0.55
C VAL A 819 21.54 -65.48 0.10
N ILE A 820 20.81 -65.12 -0.94
CA ILE A 820 19.84 -65.99 -1.60
C ILE A 820 20.45 -66.59 -2.87
N ALA A 821 19.86 -67.69 -3.35
CA ALA A 821 20.33 -68.31 -4.58
C ALA A 821 20.16 -67.33 -5.75
N ALA A 822 21.17 -67.26 -6.63
CA ALA A 822 21.20 -66.32 -7.75
C ALA A 822 20.01 -66.45 -8.71
N ASN A 823 19.30 -67.58 -8.70
CA ASN A 823 18.15 -67.92 -9.54
C ASN A 823 16.78 -67.87 -8.80
N SER A 824 16.71 -67.20 -7.65
CA SER A 824 15.49 -67.08 -6.85
C SER A 824 14.36 -66.36 -7.60
N ASP A 825 13.11 -66.70 -7.29
CA ASP A 825 11.95 -65.99 -7.81
C ASP A 825 11.78 -64.63 -7.11
N LEU A 826 12.00 -63.56 -7.88
CA LEU A 826 12.01 -62.18 -7.40
C LEU A 826 11.04 -61.30 -8.19
N ASN A 827 10.53 -60.27 -7.55
CA ASN A 827 9.72 -59.22 -8.15
C ASN A 827 10.62 -58.04 -8.53
N TYR A 828 10.38 -57.47 -9.71
CA TYR A 828 11.16 -56.37 -10.23
C TYR A 828 10.23 -55.22 -10.57
N SER A 829 10.57 -54.03 -10.12
CA SER A 829 9.92 -52.78 -10.48
C SER A 829 10.98 -51.70 -10.66
N VAL A 830 10.57 -50.54 -11.14
CA VAL A 830 11.44 -49.37 -11.28
C VAL A 830 10.87 -48.26 -10.39
N GLU A 831 11.76 -47.56 -9.68
CA GLU A 831 11.37 -46.44 -8.84
C GLU A 831 10.64 -45.35 -9.66
N SER A 832 9.63 -44.73 -9.06
CA SER A 832 8.88 -43.67 -9.74
C SER A 832 9.77 -42.45 -9.96
N LEU A 833 9.91 -42.03 -11.21
CA LEU A 833 10.68 -40.83 -11.56
C LEU A 833 9.86 -39.54 -11.36
N GLY A 834 8.52 -39.66 -11.35
CA GLY A 834 7.59 -38.56 -11.10
C GLY A 834 7.72 -37.41 -12.11
N ASN A 835 7.60 -36.18 -11.60
CA ASN A 835 7.83 -34.97 -12.39
C ASN A 835 9.33 -34.63 -12.40
N MET A 836 9.80 -34.07 -13.51
CA MET A 836 11.19 -33.65 -13.70
C MET A 836 11.27 -32.29 -14.38
N PHE A 837 12.36 -31.57 -14.09
CA PHE A 837 12.65 -30.27 -14.67
C PHE A 837 13.05 -30.37 -16.15
N TYR A 838 12.57 -29.42 -16.95
CA TYR A 838 13.00 -29.17 -18.32
C TYR A 838 14.37 -28.48 -18.34
N ALA A 839 15.44 -29.29 -18.36
CA ALA A 839 16.81 -28.81 -18.19
C ALA A 839 17.45 -28.27 -19.48
N ARG A 840 17.06 -28.76 -20.67
CA ARG A 840 17.80 -28.53 -21.92
C ARG A 840 17.50 -27.22 -22.66
N ASP A 841 16.24 -26.80 -22.71
CA ASP A 841 15.77 -25.72 -23.61
C ASP A 841 14.95 -24.65 -22.85
N SER A 842 15.22 -24.51 -21.56
CA SER A 842 14.61 -23.49 -20.67
C SER A 842 15.08 -22.05 -20.95
N GLY A 843 15.74 -21.80 -22.09
CA GLY A 843 16.25 -20.47 -22.46
C GLY A 843 17.47 -20.00 -21.68
N LEU A 844 18.15 -20.89 -20.95
CA LEU A 844 19.33 -20.59 -20.14
C LEU A 844 20.58 -20.40 -21.02
N SER A 845 20.67 -19.28 -21.76
CA SER A 845 21.93 -18.84 -22.37
C SER A 845 22.81 -18.17 -21.33
N ASN A 846 24.11 -18.47 -21.35
CA ASN A 846 25.13 -17.87 -20.50
C ASN A 846 25.29 -16.36 -20.77
N THR A 847 24.44 -15.53 -20.17
CA THR A 847 24.59 -14.07 -20.15
C THR A 847 24.65 -13.58 -18.70
N GLY A 848 25.79 -13.82 -18.06
CA GLY A 848 26.28 -13.18 -16.83
C GLY A 848 27.80 -12.97 -16.97
N PRO A 849 28.40 -11.95 -16.32
CA PRO A 849 29.45 -11.12 -16.89
C PRO A 849 30.73 -11.89 -17.27
N SER A 850 31.21 -11.57 -18.46
CA SER A 850 32.41 -12.08 -19.10
C SER A 850 33.66 -11.93 -18.22
N GLY A 851 34.15 -13.03 -17.66
CA GLY A 851 35.48 -13.16 -17.10
C GLY A 851 36.28 -14.18 -17.91
N ASN A 852 37.26 -13.71 -18.69
CA ASN A 852 38.18 -14.54 -19.47
C ASN A 852 38.86 -15.60 -18.59
N ILE A 853 38.59 -16.88 -18.86
CA ILE A 853 39.50 -17.97 -18.48
C ILE A 853 40.35 -18.27 -19.71
N THR A 854 41.44 -17.52 -19.87
CA THR A 854 42.51 -17.88 -20.79
C THR A 854 43.33 -19.02 -20.19
N GLY A 855 43.39 -20.16 -20.88
CA GLY A 855 44.53 -21.06 -20.75
C GLY A 855 44.29 -22.49 -20.29
N VAL A 856 43.18 -23.16 -20.66
CA VAL A 856 43.18 -24.63 -20.78
C VAL A 856 42.15 -25.05 -21.85
N THR A 857 42.54 -25.89 -22.81
CA THR A 857 41.63 -26.63 -23.72
C THR A 857 41.93 -28.13 -23.61
N PRO A 858 40.95 -29.04 -23.83
CA PRO A 858 39.54 -28.85 -24.23
C PRO A 858 38.56 -29.19 -23.08
N ALA A 859 37.68 -28.26 -22.68
CA ALA A 859 36.33 -28.03 -23.24
C ALA A 859 35.22 -28.93 -22.67
N VAL A 860 34.83 -28.68 -21.41
CA VAL A 860 33.41 -28.78 -21.02
C VAL A 860 32.90 -27.35 -20.91
N THR A 861 32.54 -26.75 -22.04
CA THR A 861 31.73 -25.53 -22.04
C THR A 861 30.45 -25.84 -21.26
N LEU A 862 29.86 -24.88 -20.52
CA LEU A 862 28.64 -25.08 -19.70
C LEU A 862 27.49 -25.80 -20.47
N ASN A 863 27.48 -25.67 -21.80
CA ASN A 863 26.65 -26.46 -22.72
C ASN A 863 26.76 -27.98 -22.51
N ASN A 864 27.92 -28.57 -22.22
CA ASN A 864 28.09 -30.02 -22.04
C ASN A 864 27.60 -30.53 -20.67
N ALA A 865 27.59 -29.69 -19.63
CA ALA A 865 27.11 -30.06 -18.29
C ALA A 865 25.57 -30.13 -18.22
N ILE A 866 24.88 -29.24 -18.93
CA ILE A 866 23.41 -29.21 -18.99
C ILE A 866 22.87 -30.23 -20.02
N ASN A 867 23.60 -30.46 -21.13
CA ASN A 867 23.12 -31.28 -22.24
C ASN A 867 23.36 -32.79 -22.09
N SER A 868 24.03 -33.25 -21.05
CA SER A 868 24.34 -34.67 -20.88
C SER A 868 23.61 -35.26 -19.68
N ALA A 869 22.85 -36.34 -19.90
CA ALA A 869 22.33 -37.18 -18.81
C ALA A 869 23.44 -37.86 -17.99
N VAL A 870 24.70 -37.66 -18.35
CA VAL A 870 25.89 -38.10 -17.61
C VAL A 870 26.27 -37.09 -16.51
N TYR A 871 26.08 -35.79 -16.74
CA TYR A 871 26.67 -34.74 -15.88
C TYR A 871 25.67 -33.77 -15.26
N SER A 872 24.46 -33.61 -15.83
CA SER A 872 23.49 -32.63 -15.31
C SER A 872 23.03 -32.98 -13.89
N PRO A 873 23.07 -32.06 -12.92
CA PRO A 873 22.58 -32.34 -11.56
C PRO A 873 21.07 -32.61 -11.53
N TYR A 874 20.32 -32.18 -12.55
CA TYR A 874 18.87 -32.38 -12.69
C TYR A 874 18.46 -33.75 -13.27
N ARG A 875 19.42 -34.65 -13.46
CA ARG A 875 19.14 -36.04 -13.87
C ARG A 875 18.59 -36.85 -12.70
N LYS A 876 17.72 -37.81 -12.97
CA LYS A 876 17.30 -38.82 -11.98
C LYS A 876 17.88 -40.17 -12.33
N GLU A 877 18.47 -40.85 -11.34
CA GLU A 877 18.95 -42.22 -11.48
C GLU A 877 17.75 -43.16 -11.67
N VAL A 878 17.85 -44.06 -12.63
CA VAL A 878 16.85 -45.10 -12.86
C VAL A 878 17.21 -46.30 -11.98
N LYS A 879 16.53 -46.42 -10.84
CA LYS A 879 16.77 -47.50 -9.88
C LYS A 879 15.78 -48.65 -10.10
N LEU A 880 16.33 -49.83 -10.38
CA LEU A 880 15.57 -51.07 -10.37
C LEU A 880 15.39 -51.51 -8.92
N VAL A 881 14.14 -51.59 -8.48
CA VAL A 881 13.77 -52.09 -7.16
C VAL A 881 13.46 -53.58 -7.29
N VAL A 882 14.20 -54.40 -6.57
CA VAL A 882 14.00 -55.85 -6.56
C VAL A 882 13.53 -56.27 -5.18
N THR A 883 12.45 -57.04 -5.12
CA THR A 883 11.89 -57.55 -3.86
C THR A 883 11.63 -59.04 -3.93
N ASN A 884 11.61 -59.71 -2.77
CA ASN A 884 11.19 -61.10 -2.68
C ASN A 884 9.65 -61.22 -2.61
N GLY A 885 9.14 -62.45 -2.45
CA GLY A 885 7.69 -62.71 -2.35
C GLY A 885 7.00 -62.07 -1.12
N ALA A 886 7.76 -61.66 -0.11
CA ALA A 886 7.26 -60.94 1.07
C ALA A 886 7.30 -59.41 0.90
N GLY A 887 7.82 -58.92 -0.23
CA GLY A 887 8.00 -57.48 -0.49
C GLY A 887 9.27 -56.88 0.12
N ASP A 888 10.15 -57.70 0.72
CA ASP A 888 11.41 -57.24 1.27
C ASP A 888 12.43 -56.94 0.16
N GLN A 889 13.20 -55.86 0.31
CA GLN A 889 14.19 -55.43 -0.68
C GLN A 889 15.36 -56.42 -0.79
N VAL A 890 15.71 -56.75 -2.04
CA VAL A 890 16.78 -57.64 -2.43
C VAL A 890 17.84 -56.86 -3.20
N ALA A 891 19.08 -56.90 -2.76
CA ALA A 891 20.21 -56.36 -3.50
C ALA A 891 20.61 -57.34 -4.61
N VAL A 892 20.75 -56.82 -5.83
CA VAL A 892 21.13 -57.60 -7.02
C VAL A 892 22.41 -57.04 -7.64
N THR A 893 23.06 -57.83 -8.50
CA THR A 893 24.28 -57.38 -9.19
C THR A 893 24.02 -56.16 -10.08
N ARG A 894 25.01 -55.25 -10.22
CA ARG A 894 24.84 -54.02 -11.02
C ARG A 894 24.51 -54.25 -12.50
N ASP A 895 24.88 -55.40 -13.07
CA ASP A 895 24.64 -55.75 -14.47
C ASP A 895 23.22 -56.30 -14.72
N THR A 896 22.37 -56.32 -13.69
CA THR A 896 20.97 -56.71 -13.80
C THR A 896 20.24 -55.84 -14.81
N VAL A 897 20.46 -54.52 -14.82
CA VAL A 897 19.92 -53.60 -15.84
C VAL A 897 20.81 -53.62 -17.08
N ARG A 898 20.25 -54.05 -18.21
CA ARG A 898 20.96 -54.13 -19.51
C ARG A 898 20.83 -52.87 -20.34
N ASN A 899 19.63 -52.29 -20.38
CA ASN A 899 19.34 -51.13 -21.20
C ASN A 899 18.21 -50.30 -20.61
N VAL A 900 18.25 -48.97 -20.76
CA VAL A 900 17.12 -48.09 -20.46
C VAL A 900 16.82 -47.21 -21.67
N THR A 901 15.57 -47.24 -22.12
CA THR A 901 15.10 -46.47 -23.27
C THR A 901 13.90 -45.62 -22.90
N SER A 902 13.79 -44.45 -23.49
CA SER A 902 12.58 -43.62 -23.41
C SER A 902 11.70 -43.82 -24.64
N SER A 903 10.37 -43.84 -24.45
CA SER A 903 9.40 -43.79 -25.56
C SER A 903 9.50 -42.49 -26.37
N ASP A 904 10.04 -41.43 -25.77
CA ASP A 904 10.32 -40.15 -26.41
C ASP A 904 11.65 -39.59 -25.90
N GLN A 905 12.71 -39.86 -26.66
CA GLN A 905 14.08 -39.38 -26.38
C GLN A 905 14.24 -37.86 -26.57
N ILE A 906 13.26 -37.19 -27.20
CA ILE A 906 13.26 -35.74 -27.38
C ILE A 906 12.70 -35.07 -26.13
N SER A 907 11.69 -35.66 -25.47
CA SER A 907 11.13 -35.13 -24.22
C SER A 907 11.90 -35.59 -22.99
N ALA A 908 12.13 -36.90 -22.84
CA ALA A 908 12.88 -37.47 -21.72
C ALA A 908 14.04 -38.32 -22.27
N PHE A 909 15.26 -37.83 -22.14
CA PHE A 909 16.44 -38.54 -22.61
C PHE A 909 16.88 -39.57 -21.57
N ALA A 910 16.94 -40.85 -21.97
CA ALA A 910 17.47 -41.93 -21.14
C ALA A 910 18.88 -42.31 -21.63
N GLY A 911 19.86 -42.31 -20.74
CA GLY A 911 21.25 -42.59 -21.08
C GLY A 911 22.03 -43.23 -19.95
N LYS A 912 23.13 -43.90 -20.32
CA LYS A 912 24.06 -44.53 -19.38
C LYS A 912 25.25 -43.61 -19.14
N ASN A 913 25.61 -43.40 -17.89
CA ASN A 913 26.85 -42.74 -17.52
C ASN A 913 28.02 -43.73 -17.61
N PRO A 914 29.06 -43.46 -18.42
CA PRO A 914 30.19 -44.37 -18.60
C PRO A 914 31.13 -44.43 -17.39
N TYR A 915 31.07 -43.49 -16.43
CA TYR A 915 31.98 -43.42 -15.29
C TYR A 915 31.49 -44.22 -14.07
N ASP A 916 30.20 -44.14 -13.75
CA ASP A 916 29.59 -44.90 -12.64
C ASP A 916 28.79 -46.12 -13.14
N ASN A 917 28.68 -46.30 -14.46
CA ASN A 917 27.98 -47.39 -15.12
C ASN A 917 26.45 -47.43 -14.83
N LYS A 918 25.86 -46.32 -14.33
CA LYS A 918 24.44 -46.19 -13.97
C LYS A 918 23.61 -45.57 -15.08
N TRP A 919 22.30 -45.76 -15.00
CA TRP A 919 21.32 -45.22 -15.96
C TRP A 919 20.61 -44.02 -15.39
N TYR A 920 20.43 -43.00 -16.21
CA TYR A 920 19.83 -41.73 -15.84
C TYR A 920 18.79 -41.28 -16.86
N VAL A 921 17.81 -40.51 -16.39
CA VAL A 921 16.83 -39.81 -17.22
C VAL A 921 16.99 -38.31 -17.01
N LEU A 922 16.93 -37.54 -18.10
CA LEU A 922 17.03 -36.08 -18.10
C LEU A 922 15.90 -35.46 -18.94
N GLY A 923 15.30 -34.36 -18.46
CA GLY A 923 14.23 -33.66 -19.16
C GLY A 923 14.75 -32.74 -20.27
N TYR A 924 14.37 -33.01 -21.51
CA TYR A 924 14.80 -32.30 -22.71
C TYR A 924 13.72 -31.43 -23.35
N LYS A 925 12.43 -31.83 -23.27
CA LYS A 925 11.26 -31.08 -23.75
C LYS A 925 10.06 -31.37 -22.87
N THR A 926 9.19 -30.38 -22.70
CA THR A 926 7.92 -30.58 -21.98
C THR A 926 7.08 -31.67 -22.63
N GLY A 927 6.52 -32.54 -21.81
CA GLY A 927 5.77 -33.70 -22.27
C GLY A 927 5.85 -34.84 -21.28
N SER A 928 5.23 -35.96 -21.64
CA SER A 928 5.28 -37.21 -20.86
C SER A 928 5.92 -38.30 -21.71
N ALA A 929 6.73 -39.15 -21.07
CA ALA A 929 7.35 -40.30 -21.70
C ALA A 929 7.21 -41.53 -20.79
N THR A 930 7.36 -42.70 -21.37
CA THR A 930 7.48 -43.96 -20.64
C THR A 930 8.92 -44.45 -20.73
N ILE A 931 9.56 -44.60 -19.56
CA ILE A 931 10.91 -45.13 -19.45
C ILE A 931 10.81 -46.63 -19.31
N SER A 932 11.41 -47.34 -20.26
CA SER A 932 11.46 -48.80 -20.31
C SER A 932 12.84 -49.28 -19.87
N VAL A 933 12.88 -50.05 -18.79
CA VAL A 933 14.09 -50.63 -18.20
C VAL A 933 14.14 -52.11 -18.59
N SER A 934 15.07 -52.45 -19.48
CA SER A 934 15.38 -53.84 -19.84
C SER A 934 16.39 -54.39 -18.84
N TYR A 935 16.04 -55.49 -18.20
CA TYR A 935 16.87 -56.16 -17.20
C TYR A 935 16.89 -57.67 -17.43
N VAL A 936 17.85 -58.35 -16.83
CA VAL A 936 17.88 -59.82 -16.80
C VAL A 936 17.46 -60.25 -15.40
N ASN A 937 16.41 -61.06 -15.29
CA ASN A 937 15.98 -61.58 -13.99
C ASN A 937 17.03 -62.57 -13.44
N ALA A 938 16.89 -62.94 -12.17
CA ALA A 938 17.68 -63.95 -11.48
C ALA A 938 17.84 -65.28 -12.27
N LYS A 939 16.86 -65.66 -13.10
CA LYS A 939 16.88 -66.89 -13.91
C LYS A 939 17.64 -66.75 -15.24
N GLY A 940 18.15 -65.56 -15.56
CA GLY A 940 18.83 -65.27 -16.81
C GLY A 940 17.90 -64.82 -17.94
N ASP A 941 16.59 -64.67 -17.68
CA ASP A 941 15.63 -64.24 -18.70
C ASP A 941 15.65 -62.71 -18.87
N PRO A 942 15.69 -62.19 -20.11
CA PRO A 942 15.47 -60.77 -20.36
C PRO A 942 14.00 -60.40 -20.09
N LYS A 943 13.80 -59.32 -19.36
CA LYS A 943 12.49 -58.75 -18.98
C LYS A 943 12.53 -57.23 -19.10
N VAL A 944 11.35 -56.61 -19.16
CA VAL A 944 11.19 -55.16 -19.23
C VAL A 944 10.17 -54.70 -18.21
N VAL A 945 10.50 -53.64 -17.45
CA VAL A 945 9.56 -52.89 -16.61
C VAL A 945 9.52 -51.43 -17.05
N THR A 946 8.39 -50.78 -16.86
CA THR A 946 8.19 -49.41 -17.34
C THR A 946 7.77 -48.47 -16.22
N THR A 947 8.22 -47.22 -16.26
CA THR A 947 7.76 -46.13 -15.37
C THR A 947 7.43 -44.88 -16.17
N PRO A 948 6.32 -44.19 -15.88
CA PRO A 948 6.03 -42.91 -16.51
C PRO A 948 6.92 -41.80 -15.94
N VAL A 949 7.22 -40.81 -16.79
CA VAL A 949 7.89 -39.56 -16.40
C VAL A 949 7.21 -38.39 -17.08
N THR A 950 7.09 -37.26 -16.38
CA THR A 950 6.55 -36.02 -16.94
C THR A 950 7.55 -34.89 -16.78
N ILE A 951 7.90 -34.24 -17.88
CA ILE A 951 8.83 -33.12 -17.92
C ILE A 951 8.04 -31.82 -17.90
N LYS A 952 8.33 -30.95 -16.92
CA LYS A 952 7.65 -29.68 -16.71
C LYS A 952 8.59 -28.50 -16.93
N ASN A 953 8.07 -27.46 -17.58
CA ASN A 953 8.75 -26.17 -17.73
C ASN A 953 8.17 -25.18 -16.72
N GLU A 954 8.61 -25.30 -15.48
CA GLU A 954 8.31 -24.39 -14.38
C GLU A 954 9.62 -24.05 -13.65
N ARG A 955 9.71 -22.84 -13.07
CA ARG A 955 10.91 -22.42 -12.32
C ARG A 955 11.25 -23.45 -11.23
N VAL A 956 12.55 -23.72 -11.07
CA VAL A 956 13.05 -24.52 -9.95
C VAL A 956 12.78 -23.77 -8.65
N LYS A 957 12.20 -24.49 -7.69
CA LYS A 957 11.86 -23.99 -6.35
C LYS A 957 12.64 -24.81 -5.35
N ILE A 958 13.35 -24.12 -4.46
CA ILE A 958 14.05 -24.74 -3.35
C ILE A 958 13.03 -25.08 -2.27
N VAL A 959 12.90 -26.37 -1.98
CA VAL A 959 12.01 -26.89 -0.93
C VAL A 959 12.76 -27.24 0.35
N ASP A 960 14.07 -27.46 0.25
CA ASP A 960 14.96 -27.65 1.40
C ASP A 960 16.35 -27.08 1.09
N LEU A 961 16.99 -26.51 2.13
CA LEU A 961 18.28 -25.86 2.04
C LEU A 961 19.08 -26.20 3.31
N ALA A 962 20.21 -26.89 3.14
CA ALA A 962 21.03 -27.36 4.25
C ALA A 962 22.50 -27.00 4.06
N ALA A 963 23.18 -26.61 5.13
CA ALA A 963 24.63 -26.46 5.14
C ALA A 963 25.27 -27.80 5.48
N GLY A 964 26.25 -28.22 4.67
CA GLY A 964 27.04 -29.42 4.93
C GLY A 964 28.02 -29.24 6.09
N LYS A 965 28.34 -27.99 6.44
CA LYS A 965 29.16 -27.58 7.59
C LYS A 965 28.43 -26.52 8.42
N ASN A 966 28.32 -26.73 9.72
CA ASN A 966 27.80 -25.71 10.64
C ASN A 966 28.91 -24.74 11.11
N LYS A 967 30.17 -25.21 11.06
CA LYS A 967 31.36 -24.43 11.41
C LYS A 967 32.55 -24.79 10.52
N VAL A 968 33.31 -23.80 10.06
CA VAL A 968 34.50 -23.98 9.22
C VAL A 968 35.64 -23.06 9.66
N LYS A 969 36.88 -23.57 9.58
CA LYS A 969 38.09 -22.76 9.78
C LYS A 969 38.73 -22.36 8.46
N VAL A 970 39.20 -21.13 8.39
CA VAL A 970 39.91 -20.59 7.23
C VAL A 970 41.12 -19.76 7.64
N THR A 971 42.17 -19.77 6.82
CA THR A 971 43.30 -18.84 7.00
C THR A 971 43.01 -17.56 6.23
N GLY A 972 43.08 -16.40 6.86
CA GLY A 972 42.87 -15.13 6.15
C GLY A 972 43.82 -15.00 4.95
N ARG A 973 43.28 -14.88 3.73
CA ARG A 973 44.08 -14.89 2.48
C ARG A 973 43.47 -13.96 1.43
N THR A 974 44.29 -13.53 0.47
CA THR A 974 43.87 -12.65 -0.63
C THR A 974 43.02 -13.34 -1.71
N ALA A 975 43.01 -14.68 -1.74
CA ALA A 975 42.26 -15.47 -2.72
C ALA A 975 40.84 -15.80 -2.22
N ALA A 976 39.86 -15.72 -3.13
CA ALA A 976 38.47 -16.04 -2.85
C ALA A 976 38.31 -17.48 -2.31
N TYR A 977 37.40 -17.64 -1.35
CA TYR A 977 36.80 -18.90 -0.97
C TYR A 977 35.59 -19.16 -1.87
N LYS A 978 35.39 -20.41 -2.29
CA LYS A 978 34.16 -20.82 -2.98
C LYS A 978 33.13 -21.29 -1.97
N ILE A 979 31.86 -21.17 -2.32
CA ILE A 979 30.76 -21.63 -1.45
C ILE A 979 30.73 -23.17 -1.36
N ALA A 980 31.11 -23.85 -2.45
CA ALA A 980 31.27 -25.30 -2.51
C ALA A 980 32.32 -25.71 -3.58
N ASP A 981 33.16 -26.72 -3.29
CA ASP A 981 34.15 -27.26 -4.23
C ASP A 981 34.28 -28.79 -4.07
N LYS A 982 34.61 -29.52 -5.14
CA LYS A 982 34.56 -31.00 -5.22
C LYS A 982 35.91 -31.67 -5.55
N TYR A 983 36.96 -30.94 -5.91
CA TYR A 983 38.24 -31.58 -6.26
C TYR A 983 39.27 -31.59 -5.12
N ASP A 984 39.70 -32.81 -4.80
CA ASP A 984 40.69 -33.21 -3.82
C ASP A 984 42.12 -32.78 -4.22
N SER A 985 42.77 -32.01 -3.34
CA SER A 985 44.14 -32.23 -2.85
C SER A 985 44.57 -31.01 -2.02
N GLU A 986 44.65 -31.18 -0.70
CA GLU A 986 45.31 -30.29 0.29
C GLU A 986 44.87 -28.80 0.40
N VAL A 987 43.96 -28.29 -0.46
CA VAL A 987 43.49 -26.88 -0.44
C VAL A 987 41.99 -26.72 -0.79
N SER A 988 41.13 -27.69 -0.46
CA SER A 988 39.68 -27.65 -0.79
C SER A 988 38.88 -26.72 0.16
N ASN A 989 38.47 -25.55 -0.33
CA ASN A 989 38.00 -24.39 0.45
C ASN A 989 36.51 -24.05 0.24
N GLY A 990 35.62 -25.05 0.30
CA GLY A 990 34.17 -24.84 0.37
C GLY A 990 33.75 -24.42 1.79
N LEU A 991 33.24 -23.18 1.95
CA LEU A 991 32.87 -22.63 3.25
C LEU A 991 31.64 -23.31 3.85
N MET A 992 30.57 -23.52 3.07
CA MET A 992 29.29 -24.03 3.59
C MET A 992 29.02 -25.51 3.28
N ASP A 993 29.61 -26.04 2.20
CA ASP A 993 29.25 -27.36 1.65
C ASP A 993 27.72 -27.49 1.46
N LEU A 994 27.13 -26.47 0.84
CA LEU A 994 25.69 -26.30 0.75
C LEU A 994 25.03 -27.45 -0.03
N LYS A 995 23.86 -27.90 0.43
CA LYS A 995 22.97 -28.84 -0.27
C LYS A 995 21.62 -28.19 -0.50
N ILE A 996 21.16 -28.22 -1.75
CA ILE A 996 19.87 -27.67 -2.19
C ILE A 996 19.00 -28.83 -2.64
N THR A 997 17.78 -28.94 -2.11
CA THR A 997 16.77 -29.86 -2.64
C THR A 997 15.67 -29.09 -3.36
N ASP A 998 15.37 -29.49 -4.59
CA ASP A 998 14.31 -28.88 -5.39
C ASP A 998 12.94 -29.55 -5.22
N GLN A 999 11.89 -28.96 -5.81
CA GLN A 999 10.53 -29.49 -5.76
C GLN A 999 10.34 -30.85 -6.43
N TYR A 1000 11.31 -31.31 -7.21
CA TYR A 1000 11.31 -32.60 -7.88
C TYR A 1000 12.08 -33.66 -7.08
N GLY A 1001 12.64 -33.30 -5.93
CA GLY A 1001 13.46 -34.17 -5.08
C GLY A 1001 14.89 -34.36 -5.59
N VAL A 1002 15.37 -33.50 -6.49
CA VAL A 1002 16.77 -33.47 -6.90
C VAL A 1002 17.57 -32.78 -5.81
N VAL A 1003 18.64 -33.44 -5.35
CA VAL A 1003 19.61 -32.87 -4.40
C VAL A 1003 20.83 -32.41 -5.18
N ILE A 1004 21.16 -31.13 -5.04
CA ILE A 1004 22.28 -30.46 -5.69
C ILE A 1004 23.27 -30.06 -4.61
N ASP A 1005 24.50 -30.52 -4.72
CA ASP A 1005 25.56 -30.29 -3.75
C ASP A 1005 26.93 -30.04 -4.44
N GLY A 1006 27.94 -29.68 -3.65
CA GLY A 1006 29.28 -29.43 -4.17
C GLY A 1006 29.32 -28.29 -5.19
N VAL A 1007 30.21 -28.41 -6.21
CA VAL A 1007 30.38 -27.40 -7.27
C VAL A 1007 29.08 -27.07 -8.01
N ASP A 1008 28.15 -28.03 -8.12
CA ASP A 1008 26.90 -27.86 -8.85
C ASP A 1008 25.99 -26.82 -8.20
N VAL A 1009 26.09 -26.60 -6.89
CA VAL A 1009 25.36 -25.51 -6.22
C VAL A 1009 25.79 -24.16 -6.77
N SER A 1010 27.10 -23.96 -6.94
CA SER A 1010 27.65 -22.72 -7.46
C SER A 1010 27.35 -22.59 -8.95
N ASP A 1011 27.62 -23.63 -9.72
CA ASP A 1011 27.48 -23.61 -11.19
C ASP A 1011 26.02 -23.41 -11.63
N PHE A 1012 25.05 -23.85 -10.82
CA PHE A 1012 23.61 -23.72 -11.11
C PHE A 1012 22.90 -22.68 -10.24
N ASN A 1013 23.62 -21.85 -9.48
CA ASN A 1013 22.98 -20.86 -8.61
C ASN A 1013 22.15 -19.82 -9.38
N PHE A 1014 22.48 -19.56 -10.65
CA PHE A 1014 21.68 -18.68 -11.51
C PHE A 1014 20.23 -19.20 -11.70
N LEU A 1015 20.00 -20.51 -11.53
CA LEU A 1015 18.68 -21.15 -11.61
C LEU A 1015 17.98 -21.20 -10.24
N HIS A 1016 18.76 -21.33 -9.16
CA HIS A 1016 18.26 -21.45 -7.78
C HIS A 1016 18.01 -20.11 -7.10
N GLY A 1017 18.74 -19.06 -7.49
CA GLY A 1017 18.63 -17.71 -6.94
C GLY A 1017 19.04 -17.59 -5.48
N VAL A 1018 19.94 -18.44 -4.98
CA VAL A 1018 20.42 -18.36 -3.60
C VAL A 1018 21.33 -17.15 -3.45
N VAL A 1019 21.00 -16.30 -2.48
CA VAL A 1019 21.77 -15.11 -2.12
C VAL A 1019 22.62 -15.41 -0.90
N PHE A 1020 23.88 -14.98 -0.94
CA PHE A 1020 24.82 -15.18 0.15
C PHE A 1020 25.13 -13.85 0.84
N THR A 1021 25.11 -13.86 2.17
CA THR A 1021 25.37 -12.69 3.01
C THR A 1021 26.32 -13.06 4.13
N ALA A 1022 27.19 -12.13 4.54
CA ALA A 1022 27.99 -12.27 5.75
C ALA A 1022 27.55 -11.22 6.77
N ASP A 1023 27.60 -11.56 8.06
CA ASP A 1023 27.27 -10.64 9.17
C ASP A 1023 28.45 -9.74 9.57
N ASN A 1024 29.54 -9.74 8.79
CA ASN A 1024 30.71 -8.89 8.97
C ASN A 1024 31.01 -8.11 7.69
N GLU A 1025 30.95 -6.79 7.77
CA GLU A 1025 31.10 -5.88 6.61
C GLU A 1025 32.48 -5.96 5.95
N ALA A 1026 33.50 -6.48 6.63
CA ALA A 1026 34.82 -6.70 6.05
C ALA A 1026 34.84 -7.88 5.06
N VAL A 1027 33.84 -8.76 5.09
CA VAL A 1027 33.71 -9.90 4.17
C VAL A 1027 33.00 -9.45 2.92
N THR A 1028 33.67 -9.54 1.77
CA THR A 1028 33.06 -9.21 0.47
C THR A 1028 32.55 -10.47 -0.21
N ILE A 1029 31.34 -10.41 -0.75
CA ILE A 1029 30.71 -11.51 -1.50
C ILE A 1029 30.45 -11.02 -2.93
N ASP A 1030 30.99 -11.73 -3.90
CA ASP A 1030 30.79 -11.47 -5.34
C ASP A 1030 30.29 -12.74 -6.03
N GLY A 1031 28.98 -12.79 -6.29
CA GLY A 1031 28.30 -13.99 -6.79
C GLY A 1031 28.50 -15.17 -5.83
N ASN A 1032 29.27 -16.17 -6.27
CA ASN A 1032 29.58 -17.37 -5.48
C ASN A 1032 30.98 -17.33 -4.82
N ASN A 1033 31.68 -16.20 -4.90
CA ASN A 1033 33.03 -16.01 -4.35
C ASN A 1033 32.98 -15.20 -3.06
N ILE A 1034 33.71 -15.64 -2.04
CA ILE A 1034 33.73 -15.02 -0.71
C ILE A 1034 35.16 -14.62 -0.37
N TYR A 1035 35.37 -13.33 -0.15
CA TYR A 1035 36.67 -12.76 0.16
C TYR A 1035 36.75 -12.47 1.66
N VAL A 1036 37.62 -13.22 2.36
CA VAL A 1036 37.84 -13.10 3.80
C VAL A 1036 39.20 -12.43 4.03
N PRO A 1037 39.25 -11.15 4.43
CA PRO A 1037 40.50 -10.43 4.58
C PRO A 1037 41.30 -10.93 5.78
N ALA A 1038 42.64 -10.87 5.68
CA ALA A 1038 43.55 -11.27 6.76
C ALA A 1038 43.39 -10.43 8.05
N SER A 1039 42.75 -9.26 7.97
CA SER A 1039 42.41 -8.43 9.13
C SER A 1039 41.44 -9.10 10.09
N LEU A 1040 40.71 -10.14 9.66
CA LEU A 1040 39.78 -10.89 10.51
C LEU A 1040 40.44 -12.00 11.32
N LYS A 1041 41.78 -12.15 11.28
CA LYS A 1041 42.50 -13.17 12.05
C LYS A 1041 42.13 -13.15 13.54
N GLY A 1042 41.73 -14.30 14.09
CA GLY A 1042 41.28 -14.45 15.47
C GLY A 1042 39.81 -14.08 15.72
N SER A 1043 39.02 -13.81 14.68
CA SER A 1043 37.58 -13.53 14.77
C SER A 1043 36.74 -14.61 14.07
N SER A 1044 35.41 -14.55 14.26
CA SER A 1044 34.46 -15.35 13.50
C SER A 1044 33.31 -14.51 12.94
N PHE A 1045 32.67 -15.01 11.89
CA PHE A 1045 31.49 -14.41 11.25
C PHE A 1045 30.56 -15.51 10.73
N ASN A 1046 29.28 -15.23 10.58
CA ASN A 1046 28.33 -16.15 9.95
C ASN A 1046 28.19 -15.84 8.47
N LEU A 1047 28.34 -16.89 7.66
CA LEU A 1047 28.00 -16.87 6.25
C LEU A 1047 26.63 -17.51 6.07
N THR A 1048 25.68 -16.77 5.52
CA THR A 1048 24.27 -17.18 5.35
C THR A 1048 23.93 -17.32 3.88
N ALA A 1049 23.34 -18.46 3.51
CA ALA A 1049 22.73 -18.72 2.22
C ALA A 1049 21.22 -18.57 2.34
N THR A 1050 20.58 -17.81 1.46
CA THR A 1050 19.13 -17.55 1.47
C THR A 1050 18.52 -17.83 0.11
N ALA A 1051 17.57 -18.77 0.08
CA ALA A 1051 16.76 -19.10 -1.08
C ALA A 1051 15.70 -18.01 -1.37
N PRO A 1052 15.23 -17.89 -2.62
CA PRO A 1052 14.09 -17.03 -2.95
C PRO A 1052 12.79 -17.37 -2.20
N SER A 1053 12.67 -18.59 -1.70
CA SER A 1053 11.56 -19.04 -0.84
C SER A 1053 11.64 -18.52 0.59
N GLY A 1054 12.73 -17.84 0.98
CA GLY A 1054 13.01 -17.39 2.35
C GLY A 1054 13.71 -18.44 3.23
N LEU A 1055 13.81 -19.69 2.77
CA LEU A 1055 14.63 -20.71 3.42
C LEU A 1055 16.08 -20.24 3.47
N SER A 1056 16.73 -20.35 4.62
CA SER A 1056 18.11 -19.91 4.76
C SER A 1056 18.89 -20.75 5.77
N VAL A 1057 20.18 -20.88 5.55
CA VAL A 1057 21.08 -21.66 6.41
C VAL A 1057 22.38 -20.91 6.58
N SER A 1058 23.03 -21.08 7.73
CA SER A 1058 24.25 -20.35 8.08
C SER A 1058 25.37 -21.30 8.49
N THR A 1059 26.60 -20.90 8.20
CA THR A 1059 27.83 -21.57 8.63
C THR A 1059 28.70 -20.56 9.35
N GLU A 1060 29.15 -20.88 10.57
CA GLU A 1060 30.12 -20.07 11.30
C GLU A 1060 31.52 -20.25 10.68
N VAL A 1061 32.14 -19.15 10.25
CA VAL A 1061 33.49 -19.12 9.69
C VAL A 1061 34.44 -18.52 10.73
N VAL A 1062 35.41 -19.32 11.19
CA VAL A 1062 36.47 -18.90 12.11
C VAL A 1062 37.74 -18.63 11.32
N VAL A 1063 38.32 -17.45 11.49
CA VAL A 1063 39.52 -17.03 10.75
C VAL A 1063 40.76 -17.22 11.65
N ASP A 1064 41.65 -18.14 11.25
CA ASP A 1064 42.87 -18.53 11.98
C ASP A 1064 44.11 -17.71 11.57
#